data_AF-A0AAW0EDX4-F1
#
_entry.id   AF-A0AAW0EDX4-F1
#
_cell.length_a   1.000
_cell.length_b   1.000
_cell.length_c   1.000
_cell.angle_alpha   90.00
_cell.angle_beta   90.00
_cell.angle_gamma   90.00
#
_symmetry.space_group_name_H-M   'P 1'
#
loop_
_entity.id
_entity.type
_entity.pdbx_description
1 polymer ?
#
loop_
_entity_poly.entity_id
_entity_poly.type
_entity_poly.pdbx_seq_one_letter_code
_entity_poly.pdbx_strand_id
1 'polypeptide(L)'
;MPESREDSVYLAKLAEQAERYEEMVENMKRVASSDQELTVEERNLLSVAYKNVIGARRASWRIVSSIEQKEESKGNEAQVSMIKGYREKIEQELAKICEDILEVLDKHLIPSAASGESKVFYHKMMGDYHRYLAEFATGDKRKDSADKSLEAYKAASDVAVTELPPTHPIRLGLALNFSVFYYEILNSPDRACHLAKQAFDDAIAELDTLSEESYKDSTLIMQLLRDNLTLWTSDMQDSGGGCGRTGRRVDICMACFLFSSRPFIMLLPLPFVHSPTPPINSMFIHALNETIFVDTFSIAVFSVLLVAYLYSATLETASNLSPQGCRMSYMYPSYALQSEFDATWTPLAKRYSLWLYREVDQYGKGWQSTHVSNGVPVLFIPGNAGSSRQVRSIASSAVRQYFERPHSVAPEFWLRPELKPLDFFAVEFNEDLSAFHGPTLEAQTAYTSRAIAYILSLYPQGTSIIIMGHSMGGIVATSLLPSTNISAIITMSTPHTLPPARFDARIDGIYERNSHVLASAPTPILSLCGGATDMMIPSESCVLAPSTHPEEPFRRTVFSSALEGAWTGVGHREMVWCHQVRWRVARAALELAAADSPVGRGLILDRWLRDGHALPPTLPSEGIDDTTVPPRSSLEMLPADTQLVLKHPRGTRTYLLPIPSSPSSAKANMKFVLLVSQGSVGPVAPQKPLSLKAEVSKCGGRGADEVRCSSLRPEVLKLLPSPILGRPFPIPSEGSDESEGLVLFEADISATESLKWVGVKMDGGEGAGWIMGGFVMDEPFVSGVSTVQLLLGSISIPLSDLGALRTSFHFPNLLSNALIVYRISPHHRVSDKPCADPLLAPLLVHTSHPSETHYFPLNVAPSHRILLHTHAIAPHVHSERTLPPGLYFTLYSSGSLGCRSDLVSLDLSIDWFATLGRWASRYFTVLPTWAIGVTGKVPAVEESLTTFTGTSLRRLLLCSIALSAVPLAEKYYLGNSGELLLSAIAPLLLLISTGFVAVSWWMLRALMFPLGFLRMGASRRRREETSVHRSTVISMCLIFLLIFLFVPWQVAFLGCWVIHLYNCAASQVHMAHLASIPDTVAVPLLRREGEATAEEPRRASRPPPHVANNHNHNMHLLLLMTWLLPLAAPVLVVWVRTLAIAGLTTPFDGDHFFLNVAPFLILVDFSSWTNGPLFEKQSFVQIFPVRWSFACLAAAAFLLGSRKAYLVFDIAKVAIGIVVLIRIGPRYWGRASWSPADN
;
A
#
# COMPACT_ATOMS: atom_id res chain seq x y z
N MET A 1 21.54 62.49 14.43
CA MET A 1 21.88 61.99 15.78
C MET A 1 22.51 60.62 15.59
N PRO A 2 23.51 60.19 16.39
CA PRO A 2 23.90 58.79 16.36
C PRO A 2 22.66 57.97 16.76
N GLU A 3 22.21 57.07 15.89
CA GLU A 3 21.12 56.15 16.21
C GLU A 3 21.50 55.36 17.46
N SER A 4 20.64 55.37 18.48
CA SER A 4 20.91 54.65 19.71
C SER A 4 20.86 53.13 19.46
N ARG A 5 21.42 52.33 20.39
CA ARG A 5 21.33 50.85 20.34
C ARG A 5 19.86 50.41 20.24
N GLU A 6 18.97 51.08 20.98
CA GLU A 6 17.53 50.83 20.97
C GLU A 6 16.90 51.17 19.61
N ASP A 7 17.30 52.28 18.99
CA ASP A 7 16.84 52.64 17.64
C ASP A 7 17.29 51.61 16.61
N SER A 8 18.54 51.12 16.71
CA SER A 8 19.06 50.07 15.81
C SER A 8 18.29 48.75 15.97
N VAL A 9 17.96 48.35 17.20
CA VAL A 9 17.13 47.16 17.45
C VAL A 9 15.71 47.35 16.91
N TYR A 10 15.11 48.53 17.10
CA TYR A 10 13.77 48.83 16.59
C TYR A 10 13.74 48.81 15.04
N LEU A 11 14.75 49.42 14.40
CA LEU A 11 14.91 49.39 12.95
C LEU A 11 15.14 47.96 12.43
N ALA A 12 15.88 47.12 13.17
CA ALA A 12 16.04 45.70 12.82
C ALA A 12 14.70 44.95 12.87
N LYS A 13 13.84 45.19 13.88
CA LYS A 13 12.49 44.62 13.97
C LYS A 13 11.60 45.12 12.81
N LEU A 14 11.68 46.41 12.45
CA LEU A 14 10.95 46.93 11.28
C LEU A 14 11.43 46.29 9.97
N ALA A 15 12.75 46.13 9.81
CA ALA A 15 13.34 45.48 8.66
C ALA A 15 12.95 44.01 8.56
N GLU A 16 12.84 43.30 9.69
CA GLU A 16 12.30 41.94 9.76
C GLU A 16 10.85 41.87 9.26
N GLN A 17 9.97 42.75 9.75
CA GLN A 17 8.57 42.80 9.34
C GLN A 17 8.40 43.18 7.85
N ALA A 18 9.32 44.01 7.33
CA ALA A 18 9.36 44.41 5.93
C ALA A 18 10.14 43.44 5.03
N GLU A 19 10.69 42.34 5.58
CA GLU A 19 11.50 41.34 4.88
C GLU A 19 12.76 41.92 4.20
N ARG A 20 13.27 43.05 4.73
CA ARG A 20 14.51 43.71 4.26
C ARG A 20 15.71 43.23 5.09
N TYR A 21 16.06 41.95 4.95
CA TYR A 21 17.08 41.30 5.79
C TYR A 21 18.50 41.87 5.66
N GLU A 22 18.83 42.51 4.54
CA GLU A 22 20.14 43.18 4.37
C GLU A 22 20.28 44.40 5.29
N GLU A 23 19.23 45.25 5.38
CA GLU A 23 19.16 46.35 6.35
C GLU A 23 19.06 45.85 7.79
N MET A 24 18.39 44.71 8.00
CA MET A 24 18.36 44.06 9.31
C MET A 24 19.76 43.67 9.77
N VAL A 25 20.59 43.13 8.86
CA VAL A 25 22.01 42.81 9.14
C VAL A 25 22.78 44.09 9.48
N GLU A 26 22.65 45.16 8.71
CA GLU A 26 23.36 46.42 8.98
C GLU A 26 23.04 46.99 10.37
N ASN A 27 21.77 47.00 10.75
CA ASN A 27 21.34 47.47 12.07
C ASN A 27 21.86 46.56 13.20
N MET A 28 21.74 45.25 13.04
CA MET A 28 22.20 44.29 14.06
C MET A 28 23.73 44.26 14.20
N LYS A 29 24.49 44.60 13.15
CA LYS A 29 25.94 44.81 13.24
C LYS A 29 26.29 46.01 14.11
N ARG A 30 25.57 47.13 13.99
CA ARG A 30 25.78 48.30 14.85
C ARG A 30 25.53 47.96 16.32
N VAL A 31 24.49 47.16 16.59
CA VAL A 31 24.20 46.64 17.93
C VAL A 31 25.35 45.76 18.44
N ALA A 32 25.85 44.83 17.61
CA ALA A 32 26.96 43.95 17.95
C ALA A 32 28.28 44.70 18.21
N SER A 33 28.59 45.75 17.44
CA SER A 33 29.80 46.58 17.61
C SER A 33 29.78 47.50 18.83
N SER A 34 28.74 47.45 19.67
CA SER A 34 28.70 48.16 20.95
C SER A 34 29.47 47.45 22.08
N ASP A 35 30.08 46.29 21.80
CA ASP A 35 30.86 45.44 22.71
C ASP A 35 30.16 45.02 24.02
N GLN A 36 28.83 45.16 24.05
CA GLN A 36 27.97 44.71 25.15
C GLN A 36 27.37 43.35 24.82
N GLU A 37 27.13 42.52 25.84
CA GLU A 37 26.46 41.24 25.65
C GLU A 37 25.05 41.46 25.06
N LEU A 38 24.72 40.67 24.04
CA LEU A 38 23.39 40.71 23.42
C LEU A 38 22.39 39.93 24.26
N THR A 39 21.22 40.54 24.46
CA THR A 39 20.05 39.88 25.02
C THR A 39 19.61 38.70 24.14
N VAL A 40 18.79 37.81 24.69
CA VAL A 40 18.26 36.66 23.93
C VAL A 40 17.51 37.11 22.68
N GLU A 41 16.72 38.19 22.76
CA GLU A 41 16.00 38.75 21.62
C GLU A 41 16.95 39.32 20.56
N GLU A 42 17.93 40.14 20.94
CA GLU A 42 18.91 40.71 20.00
C GLU A 42 19.75 39.62 19.33
N ARG A 43 20.13 38.57 20.08
CA ARG A 43 20.88 37.42 19.55
C ARG A 43 20.06 36.64 18.52
N ASN A 44 18.77 36.47 18.78
CA ASN A 44 17.84 35.84 17.83
C ASN A 44 17.66 36.71 16.58
N LEU A 45 17.49 38.03 16.72
CA LEU A 45 17.38 38.95 15.58
C LEU A 45 18.64 38.91 14.69
N LEU A 46 19.85 38.94 15.29
CA LEU A 46 21.10 38.81 14.54
C LEU A 46 21.16 37.49 13.76
N SER A 47 20.77 36.38 14.39
CA SER A 47 20.78 35.06 13.75
C SER A 47 19.76 34.98 12.61
N VAL A 48 18.55 35.50 12.80
CA VAL A 48 17.49 35.54 11.79
C VAL A 48 17.92 36.38 10.59
N ALA A 49 18.53 37.55 10.82
CA ALA A 49 19.01 38.44 9.77
C ALA A 49 20.01 37.74 8.84
N TYR A 50 21.11 37.23 9.42
CA TYR A 50 22.16 36.59 8.63
C TYR A 50 21.72 35.23 8.04
N LYS A 51 20.85 34.48 8.72
CA LYS A 51 20.30 33.20 8.20
C LYS A 51 19.47 33.42 6.94
N ASN A 52 18.65 34.46 6.89
CA ASN A 52 17.85 34.76 5.71
C ASN A 52 18.71 35.25 4.53
N VAL A 53 19.66 36.15 4.80
CA VAL A 53 20.58 36.65 3.76
C VAL A 53 21.40 35.52 3.14
N ILE A 54 22.03 34.66 3.96
CA ILE A 54 22.85 33.54 3.47
C ILE A 54 22.02 32.42 2.85
N GLY A 55 20.82 32.15 3.39
CA GLY A 55 19.93 31.08 2.91
C GLY A 55 19.52 31.28 1.46
N ALA A 56 19.15 32.50 1.09
CA ALA A 56 18.80 32.85 -0.30
C ALA A 56 19.97 32.59 -1.27
N ARG A 57 21.19 33.00 -0.91
CA ARG A 57 22.38 32.82 -1.77
C ARG A 57 22.79 31.36 -1.89
N ARG A 58 22.71 30.58 -0.80
CA ARG A 58 23.00 29.12 -0.82
C ARG A 58 22.00 28.35 -1.68
N ALA A 59 20.72 28.72 -1.66
CA ALA A 59 19.71 28.13 -2.53
C ALA A 59 20.01 28.43 -4.01
N SER A 60 20.30 29.69 -4.34
CA SER A 60 20.71 30.09 -5.70
C SER A 60 21.95 29.33 -6.16
N TRP A 61 22.97 29.20 -5.31
CA TRP A 61 24.18 28.45 -5.62
C TRP A 61 23.88 26.97 -5.95
N ARG A 62 23.08 26.27 -5.12
CA ARG A 62 22.72 24.86 -5.39
C ARG A 62 22.00 24.68 -6.72
N ILE A 63 21.07 25.58 -7.05
CA ILE A 63 20.33 25.55 -8.32
C ILE A 63 21.30 25.70 -9.49
N VAL A 64 22.18 26.70 -9.43
CA VAL A 64 23.15 26.98 -10.50
C VAL A 64 24.15 25.83 -10.65
N SER A 65 24.67 25.27 -9.55
CA SER A 65 25.57 24.11 -9.57
C SER A 65 24.89 22.86 -10.16
N SER A 66 23.60 22.64 -9.89
CA SER A 66 22.84 21.54 -10.49
C SER A 66 22.62 21.74 -12.01
N ILE A 67 22.39 22.99 -12.44
CA ILE A 67 22.28 23.33 -13.86
C ILE A 67 23.63 23.14 -14.57
N GLU A 68 24.74 23.54 -13.95
CA GLU A 68 26.10 23.32 -14.46
C GLU A 68 26.35 21.83 -14.72
N GLN A 69 26.11 20.97 -13.73
CA GLN A 69 26.26 19.52 -13.87
C GLN A 69 25.36 18.94 -14.98
N LYS A 70 24.13 19.44 -15.11
CA LYS A 70 23.20 19.00 -16.14
C LYS A 70 23.65 19.41 -17.55
N GLU A 71 24.17 20.62 -17.74
CA GLU A 71 24.67 21.08 -19.04
C GLU A 71 26.04 20.47 -19.39
N GLU A 72 26.87 20.18 -18.39
CA GLU A 72 28.13 19.44 -18.55
C GLU A 72 27.85 18.01 -19.05
N SER A 73 26.83 17.33 -18.51
CA SER A 73 26.41 16.00 -18.97
C SER A 73 25.88 15.96 -20.40
N LYS A 74 25.47 17.11 -20.96
CA LYS A 74 24.97 17.26 -22.33
C LYS A 74 26.04 17.69 -23.34
N GLY A 75 27.26 18.02 -22.88
CA GLY A 75 28.36 18.46 -23.75
C GLY A 75 28.27 19.90 -24.27
N ASN A 76 27.48 20.77 -23.63
CA ASN A 76 27.27 22.17 -24.06
C ASN A 76 28.36 23.12 -23.48
N GLU A 77 29.60 23.02 -23.96
CA GLU A 77 30.78 23.70 -23.40
C GLU A 77 30.63 25.24 -23.28
N ALA A 78 30.01 25.90 -24.25
CA ALA A 78 29.83 27.35 -24.25
C ALA A 78 28.89 27.83 -23.12
N GLN A 79 27.79 27.11 -22.90
CA GLN A 79 26.82 27.37 -21.85
C GLN A 79 27.40 27.05 -20.48
N VAL A 80 28.14 25.94 -20.35
CA VAL A 80 28.85 25.57 -19.12
C VAL A 80 29.82 26.68 -18.69
N SER A 81 30.55 27.28 -19.63
CA SER A 81 31.44 28.41 -19.34
C SER A 81 30.69 29.65 -18.77
N MET A 82 29.54 29.99 -19.34
CA MET A 82 28.70 31.10 -18.82
C MET A 82 28.14 30.79 -17.43
N ILE A 83 27.67 29.56 -17.22
CA ILE A 83 27.10 29.11 -15.95
C ILE A 83 28.18 29.13 -14.85
N LYS A 84 29.39 28.67 -15.18
CA LYS A 84 30.54 28.69 -14.27
C LYS A 84 30.88 30.11 -13.81
N GLY A 85 30.94 31.08 -14.73
CA GLY A 85 31.17 32.48 -14.38
C GLY A 85 30.06 33.06 -13.47
N TYR A 86 28.81 32.65 -13.66
CA TYR A 86 27.71 33.07 -12.78
C TYR A 86 27.75 32.40 -11.40
N ARG A 87 28.12 31.11 -11.33
CA ARG A 87 28.34 30.41 -10.07
C ARG A 87 29.43 31.06 -9.25
N GLU A 88 30.57 31.39 -9.86
CA GLU A 88 31.70 32.06 -9.18
C GLU A 88 31.30 33.42 -8.60
N LYS A 89 30.41 34.17 -9.27
CA LYS A 89 29.86 35.41 -8.72
C LYS A 89 29.04 35.17 -7.44
N ILE A 90 28.18 34.14 -7.44
CA ILE A 90 27.40 33.77 -6.24
C ILE A 90 28.33 33.31 -5.11
N GLU A 91 29.38 32.57 -5.42
CA GLU A 91 30.39 32.13 -4.43
C GLU A 91 31.11 33.30 -3.77
N GLN A 92 31.42 34.37 -4.53
CA GLN A 92 32.01 35.59 -3.97
C GLN A 92 31.04 36.31 -3.03
N GLU A 93 29.75 36.40 -3.40
CA GLU A 93 28.72 36.99 -2.53
C GLU A 93 28.55 36.17 -1.24
N LEU A 94 28.52 34.84 -1.34
CA LEU A 94 28.46 33.93 -0.19
C LEU A 94 29.68 34.09 0.72
N ALA A 95 30.88 34.10 0.16
CA ALA A 95 32.12 34.26 0.91
C ALA A 95 32.11 35.58 1.70
N LYS A 96 31.71 36.68 1.04
CA LYS A 96 31.62 38.00 1.69
C LYS A 96 30.67 38.00 2.88
N ILE A 97 29.49 37.38 2.76
CA ILE A 97 28.52 37.32 3.87
C ILE A 97 29.06 36.48 5.03
N CYS A 98 29.71 35.35 4.74
CA CYS A 98 30.31 34.48 5.76
C CYS A 98 31.47 35.18 6.48
N GLU A 99 32.38 35.82 5.74
CA GLU A 99 33.51 36.56 6.33
C GLU A 99 33.03 37.72 7.21
N ASP A 100 31.95 38.41 6.80
CA ASP A 100 31.36 39.52 7.54
C ASP A 100 30.89 39.14 8.95
N ILE A 101 30.13 38.04 9.07
CA ILE A 101 29.67 37.57 10.38
C ILE A 101 30.78 36.92 11.20
N LEU A 102 31.73 36.24 10.56
CA LEU A 102 32.88 35.65 11.26
C LEU A 102 33.73 36.74 11.92
N GLU A 103 33.92 37.88 11.24
CA GLU A 103 34.59 39.05 11.80
C GLU A 103 33.84 39.63 13.01
N VAL A 104 32.51 39.74 12.93
CA VAL A 104 31.67 40.25 14.04
C VAL A 104 31.71 39.30 15.23
N LEU A 105 31.69 37.99 14.99
CA LEU A 105 31.76 36.96 16.04
C LEU A 105 33.11 36.99 16.75
N ASP A 106 34.22 37.04 16.00
CA ASP A 106 35.57 36.98 16.53
C ASP A 106 35.97 38.27 17.28
N LYS A 107 35.61 39.44 16.74
CA LYS A 107 36.01 40.74 17.32
C LYS A 107 35.13 41.22 18.47
N HIS A 108 33.82 40.97 18.41
CA HIS A 108 32.85 41.61 19.31
C HIS A 108 32.07 40.59 20.16
N LEU A 109 31.42 39.59 19.54
CA LEU A 109 30.40 38.79 20.23
C LEU A 109 30.97 37.67 21.12
N ILE A 110 31.96 36.91 20.64
CA ILE A 110 32.59 35.84 21.44
C ILE A 110 33.35 36.43 22.64
N PRO A 111 34.15 37.51 22.50
CA PRO A 111 34.80 38.14 23.65
C PRO A 111 33.83 38.69 24.71
N SER A 112 32.66 39.18 24.31
CA SER A 112 31.65 39.75 25.21
C SER A 112 30.65 38.72 25.77
N ALA A 113 30.77 37.44 25.44
CA ALA A 113 29.85 36.39 25.89
C ALA A 113 30.16 35.90 27.33
N ALA A 114 29.26 36.16 28.28
CA ALA A 114 29.44 35.76 29.68
C ALA A 114 28.76 34.41 30.00
N SER A 115 27.55 34.17 29.47
CA SER A 115 26.75 32.97 29.76
C SER A 115 27.14 31.74 28.90
N GLY A 116 26.91 30.53 29.42
CA GLY A 116 27.04 29.29 28.63
C GLY A 116 26.18 29.28 27.38
N GLU A 117 24.95 29.77 27.47
CA GLU A 117 24.04 29.89 26.32
C GLU A 117 24.59 30.81 25.22
N SER A 118 25.13 31.98 25.59
CA SER A 118 25.71 32.92 24.61
C SER A 118 26.98 32.36 23.97
N LYS A 119 27.88 31.77 24.76
CA LYS A 119 29.11 31.12 24.25
C LYS A 119 28.80 29.99 23.28
N VAL A 120 27.93 29.07 23.65
CA VAL A 120 27.53 27.94 22.79
C VAL A 120 26.87 28.45 21.51
N PHE A 121 25.99 29.45 21.63
CA PHE A 121 25.31 30.03 20.47
C PHE A 121 26.28 30.65 19.46
N TYR A 122 27.24 31.46 19.92
CA TYR A 122 28.19 32.12 19.02
C TYR A 122 29.22 31.15 18.42
N HIS A 123 29.75 30.20 19.20
CA HIS A 123 30.63 29.16 18.64
C HIS A 123 29.90 28.25 17.66
N LYS A 124 28.63 27.90 17.93
CA LYS A 124 27.79 27.18 16.96
C LYS A 124 27.63 27.99 15.67
N MET A 125 27.33 29.29 15.79
CA MET A 125 27.16 30.18 14.64
C MET A 125 28.48 30.27 13.83
N MET A 126 29.62 30.42 14.50
CA MET A 126 30.95 30.39 13.86
C MET A 126 31.19 29.08 13.10
N GLY A 127 30.85 27.94 13.70
CA GLY A 127 30.91 26.62 13.05
C GLY A 127 30.01 26.54 11.81
N ASP A 128 28.79 27.09 11.87
CA ASP A 128 27.84 27.15 10.77
C ASP A 128 28.38 27.95 9.57
N TYR A 129 28.95 29.14 9.79
CA TYR A 129 29.47 29.97 8.69
C TYR A 129 30.78 29.43 8.10
N HIS A 130 31.66 28.84 8.90
CA HIS A 130 32.81 28.11 8.37
C HIS A 130 32.39 26.86 7.57
N ARG A 131 31.32 26.18 7.99
CA ARG A 131 30.74 25.07 7.24
C ARG A 131 30.19 25.55 5.89
N TYR A 132 29.50 26.69 5.84
CA TYR A 132 29.01 27.26 4.59
C TYR A 132 30.15 27.60 3.63
N LEU A 133 31.28 28.13 4.13
CA LEU A 133 32.48 28.32 3.32
C LEU A 133 33.03 26.99 2.77
N ALA A 134 33.03 25.93 3.59
CA ALA A 134 33.49 24.61 3.18
C ALA A 134 32.58 23.94 2.13
N GLU A 135 31.29 24.30 2.02
CA GLU A 135 30.35 23.71 1.04
C GLU A 135 30.78 23.92 -0.41
N PHE A 136 31.27 25.13 -0.73
CA PHE A 136 31.64 25.52 -2.11
C PHE A 136 33.15 25.73 -2.31
N ALA A 137 33.95 25.84 -1.25
CA ALA A 137 35.40 25.92 -1.38
C ALA A 137 36.00 24.64 -1.97
N THR A 138 37.12 24.79 -2.69
CA THR A 138 37.89 23.69 -3.29
C THR A 138 39.36 23.72 -2.85
N GLY A 139 40.04 22.58 -2.92
CA GLY A 139 41.46 22.46 -2.54
C GLY A 139 41.73 22.81 -1.07
N ASP A 140 42.86 23.48 -0.81
CA ASP A 140 43.33 23.81 0.54
C ASP A 140 42.35 24.71 1.31
N LYS A 141 41.68 25.64 0.62
CA LYS A 141 40.67 26.53 1.24
C LYS A 141 39.50 25.77 1.85
N ARG A 142 39.10 24.64 1.23
CA ARG A 142 38.04 23.77 1.77
C ARG A 142 38.49 23.12 3.06
N LYS A 143 39.73 22.63 3.09
CA LYS A 143 40.32 21.98 4.26
C LYS A 143 40.44 22.96 5.43
N ASP A 144 40.99 24.15 5.19
CA ASP A 144 41.12 25.19 6.22
C ASP A 144 39.77 25.60 6.80
N SER A 145 38.74 25.75 5.94
CA SER A 145 37.38 26.10 6.38
C SER A 145 36.72 24.97 7.17
N ALA A 146 36.93 23.71 6.75
CA ALA A 146 36.43 22.54 7.47
C ALA A 146 37.10 22.38 8.84
N ASP A 147 38.41 22.58 8.93
CA ASP A 147 39.17 22.46 10.18
C ASP A 147 38.72 23.54 11.19
N LYS A 148 38.53 24.79 10.74
CA LYS A 148 37.98 25.87 11.58
C LYS A 148 36.54 25.60 12.02
N SER A 149 35.70 25.05 11.13
CA SER A 149 34.33 24.64 11.48
C SER A 149 34.32 23.56 12.56
N LEU A 150 35.20 22.56 12.43
CA LEU A 150 35.35 21.47 13.40
C LEU A 150 35.82 21.99 14.76
N GLU A 151 36.78 22.91 14.79
CA GLU A 151 37.27 23.55 16.03
C GLU A 151 36.15 24.33 16.74
N ALA A 152 35.39 25.14 16.00
CA ALA A 152 34.29 25.92 16.55
C ALA A 152 33.15 25.04 17.10
N TYR A 153 32.75 23.98 16.38
CA TYR A 153 31.72 23.05 16.88
C TYR A 153 32.19 22.25 18.10
N LYS A 154 33.46 21.87 18.18
CA LYS A 154 34.03 21.21 19.37
C LYS A 154 34.00 22.15 20.58
N ALA A 155 34.48 23.39 20.41
CA ALA A 155 34.43 24.39 21.48
C ALA A 155 32.99 24.63 21.97
N ALA A 156 32.01 24.71 21.06
CA ALA A 156 30.60 24.81 21.42
C ALA A 156 30.10 23.56 22.18
N SER A 157 30.51 22.36 21.75
CA SER A 157 30.07 21.10 22.33
C SER A 157 30.61 20.90 23.74
N ASP A 158 31.88 21.26 23.97
CA ASP A 158 32.52 21.14 25.28
C ASP A 158 31.80 22.00 26.32
N VAL A 159 31.46 23.25 25.96
CA VAL A 159 30.68 24.15 26.85
C VAL A 159 29.23 23.67 27.00
N ALA A 160 28.59 23.19 25.91
CA ALA A 160 27.20 22.75 25.95
C ALA A 160 26.99 21.52 26.84
N VAL A 161 27.94 20.58 26.86
CA VAL A 161 27.86 19.38 27.70
C VAL A 161 27.97 19.72 29.18
N THR A 162 28.72 20.76 29.54
CA THR A 162 28.92 21.17 30.94
C THR A 162 27.87 22.16 31.45
N GLU A 163 27.38 23.07 30.61
CA GLU A 163 26.56 24.21 31.05
C GLU A 163 25.08 24.13 30.64
N LEU A 164 24.70 23.27 29.67
CA LEU A 164 23.32 23.18 29.16
C LEU A 164 22.74 21.76 29.33
N PRO A 165 21.45 21.62 29.71
CA PRO A 165 20.82 20.30 29.78
C PRO A 165 20.70 19.65 28.38
N PRO A 166 20.65 18.31 28.28
CA PRO A 166 20.51 17.60 26.99
C PRO A 166 19.30 18.02 26.16
N THR A 167 18.24 18.44 26.83
CA THR A 167 16.99 18.92 26.22
C THR A 167 17.05 20.38 25.77
N HIS A 168 18.12 21.13 26.05
CA HIS A 168 18.20 22.55 25.72
C HIS A 168 18.19 22.77 24.19
N PRO A 169 17.32 23.66 23.64
CA PRO A 169 17.20 23.85 22.19
C PRO A 169 18.51 24.25 21.50
N ILE A 170 19.37 25.06 22.15
CA ILE A 170 20.68 25.44 21.60
C ILE A 170 21.63 24.23 21.52
N ARG A 171 21.62 23.34 22.53
CA ARG A 171 22.46 22.13 22.56
C ARG A 171 22.00 21.10 21.52
N LEU A 172 20.69 20.90 21.41
CA LEU A 172 20.08 20.06 20.37
C LEU A 172 20.37 20.60 18.96
N GLY A 173 20.23 21.92 18.76
CA GLY A 173 20.52 22.58 17.49
C GLY A 173 22.01 22.53 17.12
N LEU A 174 22.91 22.58 18.11
CA LEU A 174 24.34 22.34 17.91
C LEU A 174 24.61 20.91 17.44
N ALA A 175 24.06 19.90 18.14
CA ALA A 175 24.22 18.50 17.77
C ALA A 175 23.69 18.21 16.36
N LEU A 176 22.54 18.81 15.99
CA LEU A 176 21.98 18.73 14.65
C LEU A 176 22.96 19.27 13.60
N ASN A 177 23.43 20.51 13.75
CA ASN A 177 24.32 21.12 12.75
C ASN A 177 25.70 20.44 12.70
N PHE A 178 26.21 19.98 13.84
CA PHE A 178 27.48 19.27 13.90
C PHE A 178 27.38 17.85 13.29
N SER A 179 26.25 17.17 13.45
CA SER A 179 26.01 15.89 12.77
C SER A 179 25.95 16.06 11.25
N VAL A 180 25.28 17.12 10.76
CA VAL A 180 25.26 17.48 9.32
C VAL A 180 26.66 17.79 8.81
N PHE A 181 27.48 18.50 9.59
CA PHE A 181 28.87 18.76 9.26
C PHE A 181 29.69 17.47 9.09
N TYR A 182 29.53 16.51 10.01
CA TYR A 182 30.18 15.20 9.89
C TYR A 182 29.74 14.45 8.63
N TYR A 183 28.46 14.53 8.26
CA TYR A 183 27.91 13.87 7.09
C TYR A 183 28.36 14.53 5.78
N GLU A 184 28.03 15.81 5.60
CA GLU A 184 28.14 16.53 4.33
C GLU A 184 29.56 17.06 4.04
N ILE A 185 30.33 17.44 5.08
CA ILE A 185 31.65 18.08 4.88
C ILE A 185 32.79 17.10 5.09
N LEU A 186 32.79 16.37 6.22
CA LEU A 186 33.85 15.42 6.58
C LEU A 186 33.62 14.01 6.03
N ASN A 187 32.52 13.78 5.29
CA ASN A 187 32.16 12.50 4.69
C ASN A 187 32.31 11.33 5.69
N SER A 188 31.86 11.55 6.92
CA SER A 188 31.97 10.62 8.05
C SER A 188 30.58 10.26 8.58
N PRO A 189 29.77 9.51 7.80
CA PRO A 189 28.36 9.25 8.10
C PRO A 189 28.17 8.48 9.42
N ASP A 190 29.10 7.60 9.78
CA ASP A 190 29.07 6.87 11.06
C ASP A 190 29.13 7.81 12.26
N ARG A 191 30.02 8.81 12.21
CA ARG A 191 30.17 9.82 13.27
C ARG A 191 28.95 10.74 13.32
N ALA A 192 28.40 11.10 12.17
CA ALA A 192 27.17 11.89 12.09
C ALA A 192 25.99 11.17 12.75
N CYS A 193 25.78 9.89 12.40
CA CYS A 193 24.70 9.09 12.95
C CYS A 193 24.89 8.83 14.46
N HIS A 194 26.12 8.57 14.90
CA HIS A 194 26.41 8.40 16.33
C HIS A 194 26.07 9.66 17.12
N LEU A 195 26.53 10.84 16.67
CA LEU A 195 26.29 12.11 17.34
C LEU A 195 24.79 12.45 17.37
N ALA A 196 24.10 12.33 16.24
CA ALA A 196 22.67 12.62 16.16
C ALA A 196 21.84 11.67 17.02
N LYS A 197 22.17 10.38 17.04
CA LYS A 197 21.48 9.39 17.85
C LYS A 197 21.72 9.62 19.35
N GLN A 198 22.97 9.88 19.73
CA GLN A 198 23.30 10.15 21.13
C GLN A 198 22.54 11.38 21.64
N ALA A 199 22.56 12.49 20.90
CA ALA A 199 21.81 13.70 21.29
C ALA A 199 20.29 13.47 21.39
N PHE A 200 19.74 12.63 20.50
CA PHE A 200 18.32 12.26 20.55
C PHE A 200 18.00 11.40 21.78
N ASP A 201 18.78 10.35 22.03
CA ASP A 201 18.58 9.43 23.16
C ASP A 201 18.76 10.16 24.51
N ASP A 202 19.77 11.03 24.62
CA ASP A 202 20.03 11.84 25.82
C ASP A 202 18.86 12.81 26.11
N ALA A 203 18.28 13.43 25.07
CA ALA A 203 17.15 14.34 25.23
C ALA A 203 15.84 13.61 25.57
N ILE A 204 15.62 12.40 25.03
CA ILE A 204 14.46 11.56 25.40
C ILE A 204 14.48 11.23 26.89
N ALA A 205 15.66 10.95 27.46
CA ALA A 205 15.79 10.56 28.87
C ALA A 205 15.35 11.63 29.87
N GLU A 206 15.42 12.91 29.49
CA GLU A 206 15.09 14.05 30.35
C GLU A 206 13.88 14.88 29.85
N LEU A 207 13.18 14.41 28.81
CA LEU A 207 12.12 15.16 28.15
C LEU A 207 10.91 15.45 29.07
N ASP A 208 10.65 14.55 30.02
CA ASP A 208 9.54 14.66 30.98
C ASP A 208 9.73 15.78 32.02
N THR A 209 10.90 16.41 32.06
CA THR A 209 11.23 17.50 33.00
C THR A 209 10.93 18.91 32.46
N LEU A 210 10.55 19.03 31.18
CA LEU A 210 10.34 20.31 30.51
C LEU A 210 8.95 20.92 30.78
N SER A 211 8.88 22.25 30.78
CA SER A 211 7.62 22.98 30.69
C SER A 211 7.01 22.87 29.29
N GLU A 212 5.71 23.14 29.15
CA GLU A 212 4.99 22.98 27.87
C GLU A 212 5.56 23.86 26.72
N GLU A 213 6.11 25.03 27.05
CA GLU A 213 6.72 25.95 26.08
C GLU A 213 8.07 25.42 25.59
N SER A 214 8.97 25.04 26.50
CA SER A 214 10.27 24.46 26.16
C SER A 214 10.16 23.07 25.52
N TYR A 215 9.12 22.31 25.84
CA TYR A 215 8.85 21.01 25.23
C TYR A 215 8.63 21.12 23.72
N LYS A 216 7.89 22.15 23.26
CA LYS A 216 7.62 22.36 21.82
C LYS A 216 8.89 22.64 21.04
N ASP A 217 9.78 23.49 21.58
CA ASP A 217 11.03 23.86 20.92
C ASP A 217 12.02 22.69 20.86
N SER A 218 12.17 21.93 21.94
CA SER A 218 13.06 20.78 22.00
C SER A 218 12.57 19.63 21.11
N THR A 219 11.26 19.33 21.12
CA THR A 219 10.70 18.25 20.28
C THR A 219 10.76 18.54 18.79
N LEU A 220 10.67 19.81 18.38
CA LEU A 220 10.86 20.21 16.98
C LEU A 220 12.27 19.88 16.49
N ILE A 221 13.30 20.17 17.28
CA ILE A 221 14.70 19.89 16.90
C ILE A 221 15.00 18.39 16.96
N MET A 222 14.45 17.67 17.95
CA MET A 222 14.55 16.22 18.03
C MET A 222 13.93 15.53 16.80
N GLN A 223 12.83 16.08 16.27
CA GLN A 223 12.24 15.58 15.04
C GLN A 223 13.20 15.75 13.85
N LEU A 224 13.89 16.89 13.73
CA LEU A 224 14.90 17.11 12.68
C LEU A 224 16.09 16.14 12.80
N LEU A 225 16.56 15.86 14.02
CA LEU A 225 17.59 14.84 14.26
C LEU A 225 17.13 13.46 13.80
N ARG A 226 15.87 13.10 14.11
CA ARG A 226 15.27 11.83 13.68
C ARG A 226 15.10 11.74 12.16
N ASP A 227 14.70 12.83 11.52
CA ASP A 227 14.54 12.90 10.06
C ASP A 227 15.89 12.69 9.37
N ASN A 228 16.96 13.35 9.84
CA ASN A 228 18.32 13.15 9.34
C ASN A 228 18.81 11.71 9.55
N LEU A 229 18.62 11.14 10.75
CA LEU A 229 18.99 9.74 11.02
C LEU A 229 18.26 8.78 10.08
N THR A 230 17.00 9.04 9.77
CA THR A 230 16.20 8.21 8.86
C THR A 230 16.76 8.28 7.44
N LEU A 231 17.08 9.48 6.96
CA LEU A 231 17.67 9.71 5.63
C LEU A 231 19.06 9.06 5.50
N TRP A 232 19.94 9.30 6.47
CA TRP A 232 21.32 8.80 6.40
C TRP A 232 21.41 7.28 6.57
N THR A 233 20.50 6.69 7.35
CA THR A 233 20.44 5.22 7.49
C THR A 233 19.83 4.53 6.26
N SER A 234 19.04 5.22 5.43
CA SER A 234 18.65 4.72 4.11
C SER A 234 19.78 4.84 3.08
N ASP A 235 20.50 5.97 3.02
CA ASP A 235 21.60 6.18 2.06
C ASP A 235 22.76 5.18 2.25
N MET A 236 23.04 4.79 3.50
CA MET A 236 24.03 3.77 3.82
C MET A 236 23.60 2.34 3.43
N GLN A 237 22.30 2.07 3.25
CA GLN A 237 21.81 0.78 2.76
C GLN A 237 21.98 0.64 1.24
N ASP A 238 21.93 1.75 0.49
CA ASP A 238 22.11 1.77 -0.97
C ASP A 238 23.59 1.79 -1.39
N SER A 239 24.49 2.30 -0.55
CA SER A 239 25.93 2.43 -0.84
C SER A 239 26.78 1.22 -0.39
N GLY A 240 26.19 0.27 0.35
CA GLY A 240 26.87 -0.83 1.03
C GLY A 240 26.94 -2.14 0.23
N GLY A 241 27.67 -2.15 -0.89
CA GLY A 241 28.09 -3.39 -1.54
C GLY A 241 29.19 -4.12 -0.74
N GLY A 242 28.81 -4.95 0.23
CA GLY A 242 29.65 -6.04 0.76
C GLY A 242 30.10 -5.98 2.23
N CYS A 243 29.58 -6.94 3.02
CA CYS A 243 30.14 -7.59 4.22
C CYS A 243 30.08 -6.89 5.61
N GLY A 244 29.52 -7.62 6.60
CA GLY A 244 29.89 -7.51 8.02
C GLY A 244 28.85 -6.91 8.99
N ARG A 245 27.88 -7.72 9.45
CA ARG A 245 26.98 -7.36 10.57
C ARG A 245 27.69 -7.46 11.92
N THR A 246 27.73 -6.37 12.70
CA THR A 246 27.70 -6.41 14.18
C THR A 246 27.16 -5.08 14.75
N GLY A 247 25.99 -5.12 15.39
CA GLY A 247 25.41 -3.99 16.12
C GLY A 247 23.93 -4.22 16.45
N ARG A 248 23.63 -4.61 17.70
CA ARG A 248 22.32 -5.11 18.17
C ARG A 248 21.21 -4.04 18.08
N ARG A 249 20.11 -4.35 17.40
CA ARG A 249 18.76 -3.88 17.74
C ARG A 249 17.91 -5.07 18.19
N VAL A 250 17.23 -4.89 19.31
CA VAL A 250 16.27 -5.82 19.88
C VAL A 250 14.95 -5.62 19.12
N ASP A 251 14.79 -6.36 18.03
CA ASP A 251 13.48 -6.65 17.46
C ASP A 251 13.26 -8.16 17.63
N ILE A 252 12.22 -8.52 18.37
CA ILE A 252 11.78 -9.90 18.53
C ILE A 252 11.22 -10.36 17.19
N CYS A 253 12.07 -10.96 16.36
CA CYS A 253 11.65 -11.70 15.17
C CYS A 253 12.52 -12.96 15.06
N MET A 254 11.90 -14.10 15.38
CA MET A 254 12.52 -15.41 15.41
C MET A 254 12.54 -16.01 14.00
N ALA A 255 13.59 -15.74 13.23
CA ALA A 255 14.18 -16.61 12.18
C ALA A 255 15.17 -15.83 11.30
N CYS A 256 16.45 -15.86 11.65
CA CYS A 256 17.53 -15.48 10.72
C CYS A 256 18.84 -16.17 11.14
N PHE A 257 19.00 -17.43 10.74
CA PHE A 257 20.31 -18.01 10.47
C PHE A 257 20.14 -18.91 9.26
N LEU A 258 20.75 -18.49 8.14
CA LEU A 258 21.50 -19.29 7.16
C LEU A 258 21.30 -18.78 5.72
N PHE A 259 22.46 -18.62 5.07
CA PHE A 259 22.74 -18.51 3.63
C PHE A 259 22.71 -17.15 2.93
N SER A 260 23.92 -16.59 2.85
CA SER A 260 24.50 -15.98 1.64
C SER A 260 24.78 -17.06 0.57
N SER A 261 24.62 -16.67 -0.71
CA SER A 261 25.23 -17.21 -1.95
C SER A 261 24.26 -17.87 -2.95
N ARG A 262 24.06 -17.17 -4.09
CA ARG A 262 23.62 -17.50 -5.47
C ARG A 262 22.73 -18.75 -5.75
N PRO A 263 21.68 -18.63 -6.59
CA PRO A 263 20.77 -19.73 -6.89
C PRO A 263 21.37 -20.71 -7.92
N PHE A 264 21.37 -22.00 -7.59
CA PHE A 264 21.57 -23.09 -8.54
C PHE A 264 20.19 -23.56 -9.02
N ILE A 265 19.93 -23.41 -10.32
CA ILE A 265 18.74 -23.92 -11.00
C ILE A 265 18.83 -25.45 -11.05
N MET A 266 17.92 -26.15 -10.37
CA MET A 266 17.75 -27.60 -10.55
C MET A 266 16.58 -27.84 -11.50
N LEU A 267 16.89 -27.84 -12.80
CA LEU A 267 16.02 -28.37 -13.85
C LEU A 267 16.03 -29.90 -13.75
N LEU A 268 14.87 -30.51 -13.54
CA LEU A 268 14.62 -31.91 -13.86
C LEU A 268 14.46 -32.02 -15.39
N PRO A 269 15.30 -32.77 -16.13
CA PRO A 269 15.07 -33.03 -17.53
C PRO A 269 14.16 -34.26 -17.69
N LEU A 270 13.06 -34.11 -18.42
CA LEU A 270 12.35 -35.22 -19.05
C LEU A 270 13.00 -35.47 -20.43
N PRO A 271 13.49 -36.68 -20.75
CA PRO A 271 13.97 -36.95 -22.10
C PRO A 271 12.83 -37.44 -23.00
N PHE A 272 12.71 -36.84 -24.19
CA PHE A 272 11.99 -37.39 -25.34
C PHE A 272 12.99 -38.15 -26.23
N VAL A 273 12.70 -39.40 -26.59
CA VAL A 273 13.28 -40.09 -27.76
C VAL A 273 12.16 -40.86 -28.48
N HIS A 274 12.16 -40.79 -29.82
CA HIS A 274 11.16 -41.31 -30.75
C HIS A 274 11.28 -42.84 -31.04
N SER A 275 10.12 -43.52 -31.09
CA SER A 275 9.74 -44.78 -31.82
C SER A 275 10.23 -46.18 -31.35
N PRO A 276 9.59 -47.32 -31.72
CA PRO A 276 8.15 -47.70 -31.57
C PRO A 276 7.89 -49.12 -30.92
N THR A 277 6.82 -49.24 -30.10
CA THR A 277 6.04 -50.47 -29.65
C THR A 277 6.74 -51.58 -28.79
N PRO A 278 6.06 -52.44 -27.95
CA PRO A 278 4.63 -52.66 -27.64
C PRO A 278 4.29 -52.73 -26.08
N PRO A 279 3.18 -53.37 -25.62
CA PRO A 279 2.16 -52.74 -24.78
C PRO A 279 2.47 -52.63 -23.28
N ILE A 280 2.11 -51.46 -22.75
CA ILE A 280 2.02 -51.09 -21.34
C ILE A 280 0.68 -51.61 -20.81
N ASN A 281 0.68 -52.44 -19.76
CA ASN A 281 -0.51 -52.53 -18.88
C ASN A 281 -0.29 -53.09 -17.45
N SER A 282 0.92 -53.44 -17.00
CA SER A 282 1.11 -53.87 -15.59
C SER A 282 2.23 -53.19 -14.79
N MET A 283 3.20 -52.53 -15.44
CA MET A 283 4.33 -51.90 -14.71
C MET A 283 4.06 -50.46 -14.23
N PHE A 284 3.12 -49.72 -14.82
CA PHE A 284 2.87 -48.32 -14.44
C PHE A 284 2.05 -48.18 -13.15
N ILE A 285 1.21 -49.16 -12.82
CA ILE A 285 0.39 -49.14 -11.60
C ILE A 285 1.21 -49.61 -10.37
N HIS A 286 2.22 -50.46 -10.56
CA HIS A 286 3.08 -50.90 -9.46
C HIS A 286 4.19 -49.90 -9.12
N ALA A 287 4.71 -49.13 -10.09
CA ALA A 287 5.74 -48.11 -9.84
C ALA A 287 5.21 -46.84 -9.14
N LEU A 288 3.91 -46.57 -9.19
CA LEU A 288 3.29 -45.46 -8.45
C LEU A 288 3.03 -45.78 -6.97
N ASN A 289 3.18 -47.03 -6.53
CA ASN A 289 2.77 -47.46 -5.19
C ASN A 289 3.92 -47.55 -4.17
N GLU A 290 5.20 -47.57 -4.58
CA GLU A 290 6.30 -47.91 -3.65
C GLU A 290 7.45 -46.88 -3.44
N THR A 291 7.49 -45.70 -4.06
CA THR A 291 8.71 -44.85 -3.93
C THR A 291 8.48 -43.35 -3.75
N ILE A 292 7.59 -42.92 -2.83
CA ILE A 292 7.81 -41.66 -2.07
C ILE A 292 7.19 -41.81 -0.67
N PHE A 293 7.99 -42.28 0.30
CA PHE A 293 7.65 -42.09 1.71
C PHE A 293 7.96 -40.61 2.03
N VAL A 294 6.96 -39.73 1.92
CA VAL A 294 7.13 -38.32 2.23
C VAL A 294 7.14 -38.19 3.75
N ASP A 295 8.33 -38.07 4.34
CA ASP A 295 8.48 -37.85 5.78
C ASP A 295 7.85 -36.50 6.17
N THR A 296 7.24 -36.46 7.37
CA THR A 296 6.64 -35.24 7.95
C THR A 296 7.68 -34.13 8.04
N PHE A 297 8.95 -34.49 8.27
CA PHE A 297 10.06 -33.55 8.27
C PHE A 297 10.26 -32.87 6.92
N SER A 298 10.26 -33.64 5.84
CA SER A 298 10.42 -33.11 4.48
C SER A 298 9.29 -32.16 4.08
N ILE A 299 8.04 -32.46 4.45
CA ILE A 299 6.88 -31.58 4.18
C ILE A 299 7.01 -30.25 4.94
N ALA A 300 7.46 -30.30 6.21
CA ALA A 300 7.66 -29.10 7.01
C ALA A 300 8.75 -28.20 6.40
N VAL A 301 9.92 -28.76 6.05
CA VAL A 301 11.01 -28.01 5.41
C VAL A 301 10.57 -27.44 4.07
N PHE A 302 9.90 -28.25 3.23
CA PHE A 302 9.35 -27.80 1.96
C PHE A 302 8.37 -26.63 2.14
N SER A 303 7.49 -26.70 3.13
CA SER A 303 6.49 -25.66 3.38
C SER A 303 7.13 -24.33 3.80
N VAL A 304 8.16 -24.38 4.67
CA VAL A 304 8.90 -23.18 5.09
C VAL A 304 9.64 -22.54 3.90
N LEU A 305 10.35 -23.35 3.10
CA LEU A 305 11.08 -22.86 1.92
C LEU A 305 10.13 -22.27 0.87
N LEU A 306 9.00 -22.94 0.63
CA LEU A 306 7.99 -22.49 -0.33
C LEU A 306 7.36 -21.17 0.12
N VAL A 307 7.04 -21.01 1.40
CA VAL A 307 6.49 -19.73 1.91
C VAL A 307 7.54 -18.61 1.83
N ALA A 308 8.81 -18.90 2.11
CA ALA A 308 9.88 -17.92 1.92
C ALA A 308 10.00 -17.49 0.45
N TYR A 309 9.89 -18.45 -0.49
CA TYR A 309 9.88 -18.16 -1.92
C TYR A 309 8.66 -17.35 -2.35
N LEU A 310 7.45 -17.74 -1.92
CA LEU A 310 6.21 -17.00 -2.17
C LEU A 310 6.25 -15.58 -1.60
N TYR A 311 6.85 -15.39 -0.43
CA TYR A 311 7.06 -14.08 0.17
C TYR A 311 8.01 -13.21 -0.66
N SER A 312 9.15 -13.76 -1.09
CA SER A 312 10.07 -13.05 -1.99
C SER A 312 9.39 -12.68 -3.32
N ALA A 313 8.61 -13.60 -3.88
CA ALA A 313 7.85 -13.37 -5.10
C ALA A 313 6.83 -12.24 -4.93
N THR A 314 6.14 -12.20 -3.79
CA THR A 314 5.16 -11.15 -3.46
C THR A 314 5.82 -9.77 -3.38
N LEU A 315 6.97 -9.66 -2.70
CA LEU A 315 7.70 -8.39 -2.55
C LEU A 315 8.19 -7.83 -3.88
N GLU A 316 8.75 -8.68 -4.75
CA GLU A 316 9.25 -8.25 -6.06
C GLU A 316 8.12 -7.96 -7.05
N THR A 317 7.00 -8.68 -6.95
CA THR A 317 5.81 -8.43 -7.80
C THR A 317 5.26 -7.03 -7.54
N ALA A 318 5.24 -6.59 -6.28
CA ALA A 318 4.74 -5.26 -5.90
C ALA A 318 5.43 -4.11 -6.63
N SER A 319 6.75 -4.22 -6.89
CA SER A 319 7.54 -3.17 -7.54
C SER A 319 7.60 -3.28 -9.07
N ASN A 320 7.29 -4.44 -9.64
CA ASN A 320 7.45 -4.70 -11.08
C ASN A 320 6.13 -4.89 -11.85
N LEU A 321 5.04 -5.30 -11.18
CA LEU A 321 3.79 -5.66 -11.85
C LEU A 321 3.09 -4.44 -12.48
N SER A 322 3.21 -3.28 -11.84
CA SER A 322 2.78 -2.01 -12.38
C SER A 322 3.82 -0.95 -11.99
N PRO A 323 4.48 -0.29 -12.95
CA PRO A 323 5.55 0.64 -12.63
C PRO A 323 5.04 1.88 -11.86
N GLN A 324 5.75 2.20 -10.78
CA GLN A 324 5.47 3.30 -9.88
C GLN A 324 6.42 4.47 -10.18
N GLY A 325 5.86 5.66 -10.37
CA GLY A 325 6.57 6.91 -10.63
C GLY A 325 6.07 8.04 -9.73
N CYS A 326 5.59 7.73 -8.53
CA CYS A 326 5.05 8.78 -7.66
C CYS A 326 6.13 9.80 -7.26
N ARG A 327 5.91 11.06 -7.65
CA ARG A 327 6.75 12.17 -7.20
C ARG A 327 6.37 12.59 -5.79
N MET A 328 7.39 12.75 -4.93
CA MET A 328 7.22 13.21 -3.56
C MET A 328 6.56 14.60 -3.52
N SER A 329 5.77 14.85 -2.48
CA SER A 329 5.13 16.14 -2.26
C SER A 329 5.59 16.78 -0.96
N TYR A 330 5.82 18.10 -1.00
CA TYR A 330 6.32 18.89 0.14
C TYR A 330 5.33 19.98 0.49
N MET A 331 5.13 20.20 1.79
CA MET A 331 4.14 21.12 2.36
C MET A 331 4.57 21.60 3.74
N TYR A 332 3.95 22.67 4.23
CA TYR A 332 4.11 23.14 5.60
C TYR A 332 2.74 23.12 6.30
N PRO A 333 2.40 21.99 6.95
CA PRO A 333 1.07 21.78 7.51
C PRO A 333 0.96 22.37 8.91
N SER A 334 -0.17 22.98 9.22
CA SER A 334 -0.61 23.38 10.55
C SER A 334 -1.99 22.76 10.83
N TYR A 335 -2.25 22.37 12.08
CA TYR A 335 -3.49 21.71 12.48
C TYR A 335 -4.11 22.45 13.67
N ALA A 336 -5.36 22.89 13.50
CA ALA A 336 -6.14 23.51 14.55
C ALA A 336 -7.18 22.52 15.09
N LEU A 337 -7.06 22.17 16.38
CA LEU A 337 -8.04 21.31 17.06
C LEU A 337 -9.39 22.02 17.13
N GLN A 338 -10.47 21.32 16.78
CA GLN A 338 -11.84 21.81 16.95
C GLN A 338 -12.32 21.53 18.38
N SER A 339 -11.89 22.36 19.32
CA SER A 339 -12.16 22.16 20.76
C SER A 339 -13.63 22.25 21.15
N GLU A 340 -14.45 22.93 20.35
CA GLU A 340 -15.91 23.03 20.58
C GLU A 340 -16.68 21.76 20.17
N PHE A 341 -16.04 20.86 19.41
CA PHE A 341 -16.60 19.55 19.12
C PHE A 341 -16.25 18.56 20.24
N ASP A 342 -16.91 18.74 21.38
CA ASP A 342 -16.62 18.04 22.62
C ASP A 342 -17.67 16.95 22.97
N ALA A 343 -17.64 16.49 24.22
CA ALA A 343 -18.54 15.46 24.73
C ALA A 343 -20.04 15.84 24.69
N THR A 344 -20.38 17.12 24.53
CA THR A 344 -21.77 17.58 24.39
C THR A 344 -22.37 17.19 23.04
N TRP A 345 -21.55 17.16 21.98
CA TRP A 345 -21.96 16.71 20.66
C TRP A 345 -22.04 15.18 20.56
N THR A 346 -21.05 14.50 21.15
CA THR A 346 -20.96 13.04 21.16
C THR A 346 -20.05 12.54 22.27
N PRO A 347 -20.42 11.49 23.03
CA PRO A 347 -19.54 10.90 24.03
C PRO A 347 -18.22 10.38 23.43
N LEU A 348 -18.21 10.08 22.12
CA LEU A 348 -17.04 9.62 21.38
C LEU A 348 -15.96 10.72 21.23
N ALA A 349 -16.26 11.99 21.47
CA ALA A 349 -15.28 13.08 21.47
C ALA A 349 -14.25 12.98 22.61
N LYS A 350 -14.48 12.12 23.60
CA LYS A 350 -13.46 11.74 24.60
C LYS A 350 -12.38 10.81 24.05
N ARG A 351 -12.70 10.09 22.96
CA ARG A 351 -11.83 9.11 22.31
C ARG A 351 -11.23 9.69 21.03
N TYR A 352 -12.05 10.32 20.20
CA TYR A 352 -11.66 10.82 18.88
C TYR A 352 -11.58 12.34 18.87
N SER A 353 -10.80 12.88 17.94
CA SER A 353 -10.64 14.32 17.76
C SER A 353 -10.92 14.75 16.33
N LEU A 354 -11.22 16.04 16.15
CA LEU A 354 -11.49 16.66 14.85
C LEU A 354 -10.51 17.81 14.65
N TRP A 355 -9.82 17.81 13.51
CA TRP A 355 -8.77 18.77 13.20
C TRP A 355 -9.11 19.54 11.94
N LEU A 356 -8.78 20.82 11.93
CA LEU A 356 -8.83 21.69 10.76
C LEU A 356 -7.41 21.90 10.23
N TYR A 357 -7.18 21.57 8.96
CA TYR A 357 -5.91 21.79 8.30
C TYR A 357 -5.76 23.24 7.85
N ARG A 358 -4.56 23.79 8.04
CA ARG A 358 -4.12 25.08 7.51
C ARG A 358 -2.72 24.95 6.90
N GLU A 359 -2.54 25.48 5.69
CA GLU A 359 -1.20 25.62 5.11
C GLU A 359 -0.53 26.87 5.69
N VAL A 360 0.72 26.72 6.11
CA VAL A 360 1.59 27.84 6.46
C VAL A 360 2.70 27.98 5.42
N ASP A 361 3.41 29.10 5.41
CA ASP A 361 4.64 29.24 4.64
C ASP A 361 5.84 28.70 5.43
N GLN A 362 7.03 28.78 4.83
CA GLN A 362 8.29 28.35 5.46
C GLN A 362 8.65 29.14 6.74
N TYR A 363 7.96 30.25 7.00
CA TYR A 363 8.14 31.14 8.16
C TYR A 363 7.01 30.96 9.20
N GLY A 364 6.06 30.06 8.97
CA GLY A 364 4.94 29.81 9.88
C GLY A 364 3.75 30.77 9.73
N LYS A 365 3.73 31.66 8.72
CA LYS A 365 2.57 32.52 8.42
C LYS A 365 1.50 31.72 7.66
N GLY A 366 0.23 31.85 8.08
CA GLY A 366 -0.88 31.13 7.45
C GLY A 366 -1.23 31.66 6.05
N TRP A 367 -1.53 30.76 5.11
CA TRP A 367 -2.00 31.14 3.76
C TRP A 367 -3.47 31.60 3.76
N GLN A 368 -4.22 31.20 4.77
CA GLN A 368 -5.66 31.42 4.92
C GLN A 368 -5.99 31.81 6.36
N SER A 369 -7.13 32.47 6.56
CA SER A 369 -7.65 32.76 7.89
C SER A 369 -8.00 31.47 8.64
N THR A 370 -7.88 31.50 9.97
CA THR A 370 -8.40 30.45 10.85
C THR A 370 -9.93 30.44 10.90
N HIS A 371 -10.59 31.56 10.56
CA HIS A 371 -12.05 31.62 10.46
C HIS A 371 -12.57 30.96 9.19
N VAL A 372 -13.60 30.12 9.35
CA VAL A 372 -14.04 29.14 8.34
C VAL A 372 -15.24 29.62 7.49
N SER A 373 -15.68 30.87 7.64
CA SER A 373 -16.99 31.33 7.15
C SER A 373 -17.15 31.48 5.64
N ASN A 374 -16.05 31.53 4.88
CA ASN A 374 -16.07 31.86 3.44
C ASN A 374 -15.62 30.71 2.52
N GLY A 375 -15.25 29.54 3.05
CA GLY A 375 -14.82 28.39 2.26
C GLY A 375 -15.91 27.32 2.07
N VAL A 376 -15.52 26.22 1.42
CA VAL A 376 -16.35 25.01 1.30
C VAL A 376 -15.76 23.89 2.16
N PRO A 377 -16.57 23.26 3.04
CA PRO A 377 -16.06 22.22 3.92
C PRO A 377 -15.75 20.94 3.15
N VAL A 378 -14.60 20.36 3.46
CA VAL A 378 -14.17 19.03 3.03
C VAL A 378 -13.83 18.22 4.28
N LEU A 379 -14.38 17.02 4.40
CA LEU A 379 -14.05 16.11 5.48
C LEU A 379 -13.22 14.93 4.98
N PHE A 380 -12.00 14.80 5.50
CA PHE A 380 -11.14 13.65 5.29
C PHE A 380 -11.30 12.62 6.40
N ILE A 381 -11.45 11.36 6.00
CA ILE A 381 -11.61 10.20 6.89
C ILE A 381 -10.45 9.23 6.64
N PRO A 382 -9.55 9.03 7.63
CA PRO A 382 -8.43 8.12 7.49
C PRO A 382 -8.87 6.66 7.60
N GLY A 383 -8.01 5.76 7.12
CA GLY A 383 -8.24 4.33 7.14
C GLY A 383 -7.74 3.61 8.39
N ASN A 384 -7.62 2.29 8.27
CA ASN A 384 -7.08 1.41 9.31
C ASN A 384 -5.67 1.84 9.74
N ALA A 385 -5.46 2.07 11.05
CA ALA A 385 -4.21 2.63 11.58
C ALA A 385 -3.76 3.95 10.93
N GLY A 386 -4.69 4.70 10.32
CA GLY A 386 -4.41 5.96 9.67
C GLY A 386 -4.61 7.15 10.61
N SER A 387 -3.81 8.19 10.40
CA SER A 387 -3.94 9.48 11.08
C SER A 387 -4.62 10.51 10.18
N SER A 388 -5.29 11.47 10.80
CA SER A 388 -5.77 12.71 10.20
C SER A 388 -4.72 13.41 9.32
N ARG A 389 -3.44 13.25 9.64
CA ARG A 389 -2.31 13.83 8.91
C ARG A 389 -2.16 13.33 7.48
N GLN A 390 -2.83 12.26 7.08
CA GLN A 390 -2.80 11.75 5.69
C GLN A 390 -3.35 12.78 4.68
N VAL A 391 -4.25 13.68 5.09
CA VAL A 391 -4.87 14.68 4.21
C VAL A 391 -3.90 15.76 3.71
N ARG A 392 -2.78 15.98 4.42
CA ARG A 392 -1.90 17.14 4.25
C ARG A 392 -1.48 17.43 2.82
N SER A 393 -1.14 16.38 2.06
CA SER A 393 -0.63 16.51 0.69
C SER A 393 -1.72 16.99 -0.26
N ILE A 394 -2.96 16.52 -0.08
CA ILE A 394 -4.13 16.93 -0.87
C ILE A 394 -4.55 18.34 -0.46
N ALA A 395 -4.69 18.60 0.84
CA ALA A 395 -5.09 19.90 1.36
C ALA A 395 -4.10 21.00 0.95
N SER A 396 -2.79 20.77 1.12
CA SER A 396 -1.74 21.67 0.65
C SER A 396 -1.81 21.92 -0.85
N SER A 397 -2.11 20.88 -1.66
CA SER A 397 -2.29 21.03 -3.10
C SER A 397 -3.44 21.96 -3.44
N ALA A 398 -4.59 21.82 -2.75
CA ALA A 398 -5.75 22.65 -2.98
C ALA A 398 -5.47 24.12 -2.63
N VAL A 399 -4.82 24.37 -1.49
CA VAL A 399 -4.43 25.73 -1.08
C VAL A 399 -3.51 26.37 -2.12
N ARG A 400 -2.45 25.66 -2.53
CA ARG A 400 -1.45 26.18 -3.48
C ARG A 400 -1.92 26.28 -4.93
N GLN A 401 -3.03 25.61 -5.28
CA GLN A 401 -3.69 25.82 -6.57
C GLN A 401 -4.57 27.07 -6.53
N TYR A 402 -5.33 27.27 -5.43
CA TYR A 402 -6.24 28.41 -5.31
C TYR A 402 -5.49 29.73 -5.04
N PHE A 403 -4.44 29.70 -4.22
CA PHE A 403 -3.63 30.86 -3.85
C PHE A 403 -2.27 30.81 -4.58
N GLU A 404 -1.92 31.90 -5.27
CA GLU A 404 -0.59 32.06 -5.89
C GLU A 404 0.48 32.37 -4.84
N ARG A 405 0.12 33.17 -3.84
CA ARG A 405 0.94 33.55 -2.67
C ARG A 405 0.02 33.60 -1.44
N PRO A 406 0.54 33.61 -0.19
CA PRO A 406 -0.29 33.75 1.00
C PRO A 406 -1.30 34.90 0.86
N HIS A 407 -2.59 34.61 1.06
CA HIS A 407 -3.72 35.53 0.90
C HIS A 407 -3.94 36.13 -0.50
N SER A 408 -3.16 35.75 -1.53
CA SER A 408 -3.33 36.20 -2.91
C SER A 408 -3.95 35.10 -3.77
N VAL A 409 -5.19 35.31 -4.22
CA VAL A 409 -5.91 34.37 -5.10
C VAL A 409 -5.23 34.31 -6.46
N ALA A 410 -5.06 33.11 -7.01
CA ALA A 410 -4.47 32.93 -8.33
C ALA A 410 -5.40 33.50 -9.43
N PRO A 411 -4.85 34.06 -10.53
CA PRO A 411 -5.65 34.74 -11.57
C PRO A 411 -6.78 33.89 -12.16
N GLU A 412 -6.59 32.58 -12.26
CA GLU A 412 -7.58 31.63 -12.77
C GLU A 412 -8.87 31.57 -11.90
N PHE A 413 -8.72 31.74 -10.59
CA PHE A 413 -9.82 31.70 -9.63
C PHE A 413 -10.42 33.09 -9.39
N TRP A 414 -9.62 34.16 -9.55
CA TRP A 414 -10.12 35.54 -9.46
C TRP A 414 -11.21 35.84 -10.49
N LEU A 415 -11.09 35.26 -11.69
CA LEU A 415 -12.07 35.41 -12.78
C LEU A 415 -13.34 34.56 -12.61
N ARG A 416 -13.37 33.66 -11.62
CA ARG A 416 -14.46 32.70 -11.37
C ARG A 416 -14.91 32.76 -9.90
N PRO A 417 -15.71 33.78 -9.52
CA PRO A 417 -16.11 34.01 -8.13
C PRO A 417 -16.95 32.88 -7.52
N GLU A 418 -17.54 32.01 -8.35
CA GLU A 418 -18.22 30.79 -7.92
C GLU A 418 -17.29 29.76 -7.26
N LEU A 419 -15.98 29.80 -7.56
CA LEU A 419 -14.99 28.92 -6.96
C LEU A 419 -14.48 29.52 -5.65
N LYS A 420 -14.66 28.78 -4.56
CA LYS A 420 -14.25 29.18 -3.20
C LYS A 420 -13.07 28.35 -2.71
N PRO A 421 -12.28 28.85 -1.74
CA PRO A 421 -11.24 28.04 -1.11
C PRO A 421 -11.87 26.87 -0.32
N LEU A 422 -11.11 25.80 -0.15
CA LEU A 422 -11.54 24.61 0.58
C LEU A 422 -11.03 24.61 2.02
N ASP A 423 -11.90 24.22 2.94
CA ASP A 423 -11.59 24.02 4.35
C ASP A 423 -11.53 22.52 4.66
N PHE A 424 -10.32 22.00 4.80
CA PHE A 424 -10.10 20.59 5.07
C PHE A 424 -10.17 20.29 6.56
N PHE A 425 -11.25 19.64 6.98
CA PHE A 425 -11.37 18.96 8.25
C PHE A 425 -10.87 17.52 8.12
N ALA A 426 -10.29 16.98 9.19
CA ALA A 426 -9.86 15.59 9.25
C ALA A 426 -10.21 15.01 10.62
N VAL A 427 -10.91 13.87 10.62
CA VAL A 427 -11.14 13.09 11.85
C VAL A 427 -9.88 12.31 12.22
N GLU A 428 -9.58 12.26 13.51
CA GLU A 428 -8.49 11.46 14.07
C GLU A 428 -9.10 10.36 14.95
N PHE A 429 -8.93 9.12 14.52
CA PHE A 429 -9.45 7.94 15.19
C PHE A 429 -8.41 7.26 16.10
N ASN A 430 -7.36 7.98 16.49
CA ASN A 430 -6.21 7.46 17.24
C ASN A 430 -5.58 6.23 16.56
N GLU A 431 -5.60 6.21 15.23
CA GLU A 431 -5.09 5.08 14.45
C GLU A 431 -5.70 3.71 14.86
N ASP A 432 -6.99 3.70 15.20
CA ASP A 432 -7.72 2.48 15.51
C ASP A 432 -7.64 1.45 14.36
N LEU A 433 -7.62 0.17 14.73
CA LEU A 433 -7.50 -0.95 13.79
C LEU A 433 -8.86 -1.37 13.21
N SER A 434 -9.45 -0.50 12.41
CA SER A 434 -10.81 -0.67 11.86
C SER A 434 -10.98 -1.81 10.85
N ALA A 435 -9.90 -2.33 10.25
CA ALA A 435 -9.97 -3.45 9.31
C ALA A 435 -10.33 -4.79 9.98
N PHE A 436 -10.17 -4.91 11.30
CA PHE A 436 -10.32 -6.18 12.02
C PHE A 436 -11.54 -6.24 12.95
N HIS A 437 -12.24 -5.13 13.17
CA HIS A 437 -13.30 -5.05 14.20
C HIS A 437 -14.49 -4.20 13.72
N GLY A 438 -15.66 -4.84 13.59
CA GLY A 438 -16.89 -4.18 13.11
C GLY A 438 -17.39 -3.03 13.99
N PRO A 439 -17.47 -3.18 15.32
CA PRO A 439 -17.92 -2.11 16.22
C PRO A 439 -17.02 -0.87 16.17
N THR A 440 -15.71 -1.05 15.89
CA THR A 440 -14.82 0.10 15.67
C THR A 440 -15.26 0.91 14.44
N LEU A 441 -15.61 0.25 13.33
CA LEU A 441 -16.14 0.94 12.14
C LEU A 441 -17.47 1.64 12.42
N GLU A 442 -18.37 1.01 13.20
CA GLU A 442 -19.64 1.62 13.60
C GLU A 442 -19.42 2.86 14.47
N ALA A 443 -18.50 2.80 15.44
CA ALA A 443 -18.13 3.94 16.28
C ALA A 443 -17.51 5.09 15.45
N GLN A 444 -16.61 4.76 14.51
CA GLN A 444 -16.04 5.74 13.58
C GLN A 444 -17.13 6.39 12.72
N THR A 445 -18.10 5.61 12.24
CA THR A 445 -19.26 6.12 11.47
C THR A 445 -20.13 7.04 12.32
N ALA A 446 -20.46 6.65 13.55
CA ALA A 446 -21.26 7.46 14.47
C ALA A 446 -20.57 8.78 14.83
N TYR A 447 -19.26 8.76 15.13
CA TYR A 447 -18.49 9.96 15.40
C TYR A 447 -18.43 10.89 14.18
N THR A 448 -18.15 10.33 13.00
CA THR A 448 -18.05 11.10 11.75
C THR A 448 -19.39 11.75 11.37
N SER A 449 -20.51 11.04 11.58
CA SER A 449 -21.85 11.61 11.39
C SER A 449 -22.09 12.85 12.25
N ARG A 450 -21.67 12.82 13.53
CA ARG A 450 -21.74 13.97 14.44
C ARG A 450 -20.76 15.08 14.07
N ALA A 451 -19.56 14.73 13.59
CA ALA A 451 -18.58 15.69 13.10
C ALA A 451 -19.11 16.47 11.89
N ILE A 452 -19.82 15.81 10.96
CA ILE A 452 -20.47 16.49 9.83
C ILE A 452 -21.51 17.50 10.32
N ALA A 453 -22.35 17.12 11.29
CA ALA A 453 -23.35 18.03 11.85
C ALA A 453 -22.70 19.26 12.52
N TYR A 454 -21.61 19.07 13.26
CA TYR A 454 -20.82 20.14 13.85
C TYR A 454 -20.20 21.04 12.78
N ILE A 455 -19.50 20.47 11.79
CA ILE A 455 -18.85 21.24 10.73
C ILE A 455 -19.88 22.11 10.03
N LEU A 456 -21.02 21.54 9.60
CA LEU A 456 -22.06 22.29 8.89
C LEU A 456 -22.70 23.39 9.74
N SER A 457 -22.66 23.30 11.07
CA SER A 457 -23.13 24.37 11.97
C SER A 457 -22.24 25.62 11.94
N LEU A 458 -20.98 25.49 11.47
CA LEU A 458 -20.04 26.60 11.30
C LEU A 458 -20.28 27.38 9.99
N TYR A 459 -21.15 26.88 9.11
CA TYR A 459 -21.40 27.43 7.77
C TYR A 459 -22.84 27.91 7.61
N PRO A 460 -23.13 28.73 6.58
CA PRO A 460 -24.50 29.11 6.24
C PRO A 460 -25.40 27.90 5.99
N GLN A 461 -26.68 28.04 6.32
CA GLN A 461 -27.68 27.00 6.07
C GLN A 461 -27.74 26.61 4.58
N GLY A 462 -27.91 25.31 4.31
CA GLY A 462 -27.91 24.76 2.95
C GLY A 462 -26.53 24.42 2.39
N THR A 463 -25.44 24.67 3.14
CA THR A 463 -24.09 24.22 2.76
C THR A 463 -24.00 22.69 2.80
N SER A 464 -23.44 22.10 1.75
CA SER A 464 -23.14 20.66 1.68
C SER A 464 -21.64 20.39 1.78
N ILE A 465 -21.25 19.22 2.30
CA ILE A 465 -19.85 18.84 2.55
C ILE A 465 -19.33 17.81 1.54
N ILE A 466 -18.08 17.95 1.10
CA ILE A 466 -17.38 16.95 0.30
C ILE A 466 -16.71 15.94 1.25
N ILE A 467 -16.85 14.64 1.00
CA ILE A 467 -16.17 13.61 1.81
C ILE A 467 -15.05 12.95 1.01
N MET A 468 -13.87 12.83 1.65
CA MET A 468 -12.74 12.06 1.15
C MET A 468 -12.42 10.92 2.11
N GLY A 469 -12.54 9.67 1.65
CA GLY A 469 -12.24 8.50 2.46
C GLY A 469 -11.01 7.76 1.94
N HIS A 470 -10.05 7.45 2.80
CA HIS A 470 -8.88 6.64 2.44
C HIS A 470 -8.98 5.24 3.08
N SER A 471 -8.78 4.18 2.30
CA SER A 471 -8.80 2.80 2.79
C SER A 471 -10.12 2.48 3.53
N MET A 472 -10.09 1.93 4.73
CA MET A 472 -11.30 1.70 5.54
C MET A 472 -12.11 2.98 5.84
N GLY A 473 -11.51 4.17 5.74
CA GLY A 473 -12.20 5.46 5.87
C GLY A 473 -13.21 5.71 4.75
N GLY A 474 -13.02 5.11 3.56
CA GLY A 474 -14.02 5.11 2.50
C GLY A 474 -15.22 4.20 2.79
N ILE A 475 -15.05 3.15 3.61
CA ILE A 475 -16.15 2.33 4.13
C ILE A 475 -16.96 3.12 5.15
N VAL A 476 -16.29 3.88 6.02
CA VAL A 476 -16.97 4.84 6.90
C VAL A 476 -17.72 5.89 6.08
N ALA A 477 -17.09 6.45 5.04
CA ALA A 477 -17.72 7.45 4.15
C ALA A 477 -19.00 6.93 3.48
N THR A 478 -18.96 5.73 2.92
CA THR A 478 -20.13 5.11 2.26
C THR A 478 -21.21 4.69 3.25
N SER A 479 -20.85 4.36 4.49
CA SER A 479 -21.80 4.05 5.58
C SER A 479 -22.61 5.26 6.05
N LEU A 480 -22.21 6.48 5.68
CA LEU A 480 -22.94 7.73 5.97
C LEU A 480 -24.07 8.02 4.97
N LEU A 481 -24.20 7.20 3.93
CA LEU A 481 -25.25 7.33 2.93
C LEU A 481 -26.52 6.55 3.32
N PRO A 482 -27.70 6.96 2.83
CA PRO A 482 -27.96 8.16 2.03
C PRO A 482 -27.95 9.44 2.89
N SER A 483 -27.48 10.56 2.33
CA SER A 483 -27.46 11.86 3.02
C SER A 483 -27.58 13.01 2.04
N THR A 484 -28.43 13.99 2.36
CA THR A 484 -28.58 15.24 1.59
C THR A 484 -27.48 16.26 1.89
N ASN A 485 -26.79 16.09 3.02
CA ASN A 485 -25.73 16.99 3.45
C ASN A 485 -24.41 16.72 2.73
N ILE A 486 -24.25 15.55 2.11
CA ILE A 486 -23.02 15.12 1.42
C ILE A 486 -23.14 15.46 -0.07
N SER A 487 -22.22 16.28 -0.58
CA SER A 487 -22.26 16.75 -1.96
C SER A 487 -21.72 15.74 -2.97
N ALA A 488 -20.60 15.10 -2.63
CA ALA A 488 -19.90 14.07 -3.39
C ALA A 488 -18.93 13.29 -2.47
N ILE A 489 -18.60 12.06 -2.84
CA ILE A 489 -17.60 11.25 -2.13
C ILE A 489 -16.47 10.85 -3.09
N ILE A 490 -15.23 11.10 -2.67
CA ILE A 490 -14.03 10.57 -3.33
C ILE A 490 -13.41 9.54 -2.38
N THR A 491 -13.39 8.26 -2.80
CA THR A 491 -12.73 7.21 -2.04
C THR A 491 -11.39 6.85 -2.67
N MET A 492 -10.39 6.56 -1.87
CA MET A 492 -9.02 6.28 -2.29
C MET A 492 -8.56 4.95 -1.69
N SER A 493 -8.10 4.02 -2.52
CA SER A 493 -7.70 2.66 -2.10
C SER A 493 -8.71 1.97 -1.17
N THR A 494 -10.01 2.20 -1.40
CA THR A 494 -11.07 1.73 -0.51
C THR A 494 -11.60 0.37 -0.97
N PRO A 495 -11.55 -0.68 -0.13
CA PRO A 495 -12.06 -2.00 -0.49
C PRO A 495 -13.59 -2.05 -0.43
N HIS A 496 -14.29 -1.68 -1.51
CA HIS A 496 -15.76 -1.65 -1.58
C HIS A 496 -16.43 -3.03 -1.70
N THR A 497 -15.81 -3.99 -2.42
CA THR A 497 -16.47 -5.30 -2.66
C THR A 497 -16.15 -6.33 -1.58
N LEU A 498 -14.88 -6.42 -1.17
CA LEU A 498 -14.41 -7.42 -0.20
C LEU A 498 -13.60 -6.78 0.92
N PRO A 499 -13.87 -7.12 2.19
CA PRO A 499 -13.02 -6.64 3.29
C PRO A 499 -11.63 -7.29 3.22
N PRO A 500 -10.55 -6.55 3.54
CA PRO A 500 -9.19 -7.09 3.53
C PRO A 500 -8.97 -8.17 4.58
N ALA A 501 -9.75 -8.16 5.67
CA ALA A 501 -9.71 -9.15 6.72
C ALA A 501 -11.14 -9.48 7.21
N ARG A 502 -11.46 -10.78 7.31
CA ARG A 502 -12.81 -11.27 7.62
C ARG A 502 -12.82 -12.12 8.88
N PHE A 503 -12.31 -11.53 9.97
CA PHE A 503 -12.25 -12.16 11.29
C PHE A 503 -13.48 -11.82 12.17
N ASP A 504 -14.31 -10.86 11.75
CA ASP A 504 -15.54 -10.45 12.45
C ASP A 504 -16.72 -10.48 11.47
N ALA A 505 -17.79 -11.17 11.84
CA ALA A 505 -19.01 -11.29 11.04
C ALA A 505 -19.72 -9.94 10.81
N ARG A 506 -19.57 -8.98 11.72
CA ARG A 506 -20.20 -7.65 11.61
C ARG A 506 -19.65 -6.84 10.43
N ILE A 507 -18.37 -7.02 10.09
CA ILE A 507 -17.76 -6.35 8.92
C ILE A 507 -18.48 -6.76 7.64
N ASP A 508 -18.79 -8.05 7.47
CA ASP A 508 -19.56 -8.51 6.31
C ASP A 508 -20.95 -7.85 6.24
N GLY A 509 -21.61 -7.67 7.40
CA GLY A 509 -22.90 -6.98 7.48
C GLY A 509 -22.84 -5.49 7.12
N ILE A 510 -21.74 -4.79 7.45
CA ILE A 510 -21.52 -3.40 7.04
C ILE A 510 -21.36 -3.31 5.52
N TYR A 511 -20.56 -4.20 4.93
CA TYR A 511 -20.32 -4.24 3.48
C TYR A 511 -21.60 -4.54 2.69
N GLU A 512 -22.40 -5.51 3.14
CA GLU A 512 -23.68 -5.86 2.53
C GLU A 512 -24.69 -4.70 2.61
N ARG A 513 -24.72 -3.98 3.73
CA ARG A 513 -25.55 -2.77 3.88
C ARG A 513 -25.10 -1.66 2.92
N ASN A 514 -23.80 -1.39 2.86
CA ASN A 514 -23.26 -0.33 2.01
C ASN A 514 -23.49 -0.62 0.54
N SER A 515 -23.28 -1.86 0.07
CA SER A 515 -23.53 -2.22 -1.32
C SER A 515 -25.01 -2.02 -1.70
N HIS A 516 -25.94 -2.40 -0.81
CA HIS A 516 -27.37 -2.20 -1.02
C HIS A 516 -27.77 -0.72 -1.06
N VAL A 517 -27.22 0.10 -0.15
CA VAL A 517 -27.48 1.56 -0.14
C VAL A 517 -26.90 2.22 -1.39
N LEU A 518 -25.66 1.87 -1.75
CA LEU A 518 -24.99 2.40 -2.92
C LEU A 518 -25.80 2.11 -4.18
N ALA A 519 -26.44 0.94 -4.32
CA ALA A 519 -27.25 0.63 -5.51
C ALA A 519 -28.30 1.70 -5.88
N SER A 520 -28.80 2.49 -4.92
CA SER A 520 -29.83 3.52 -5.16
C SER A 520 -29.46 4.94 -4.72
N ALA A 521 -28.29 5.16 -4.10
CA ALA A 521 -27.92 6.46 -3.54
C ALA A 521 -27.64 7.52 -4.64
N PRO A 522 -28.26 8.71 -4.59
CA PRO A 522 -28.12 9.74 -5.62
C PRO A 522 -26.80 10.52 -5.55
N THR A 523 -26.05 10.41 -4.46
CA THR A 523 -24.79 11.12 -4.24
C THR A 523 -23.72 10.65 -5.23
N PRO A 524 -23.04 11.55 -5.96
CA PRO A 524 -21.92 11.19 -6.83
C PRO A 524 -20.76 10.57 -6.04
N ILE A 525 -20.22 9.46 -6.54
CA ILE A 525 -19.11 8.73 -5.90
C ILE A 525 -18.07 8.35 -6.95
N LEU A 526 -16.80 8.64 -6.66
CA LEU A 526 -15.68 8.18 -7.45
C LEU A 526 -14.68 7.42 -6.58
N SER A 527 -14.32 6.20 -7.00
CA SER A 527 -13.29 5.39 -6.35
C SER A 527 -11.98 5.42 -7.13
N LEU A 528 -10.92 5.94 -6.51
CA LEU A 528 -9.56 5.89 -7.01
C LEU A 528 -8.84 4.66 -6.45
N CYS A 529 -8.34 3.81 -7.34
CA CYS A 529 -7.69 2.56 -6.99
C CYS A 529 -6.21 2.57 -7.38
N GLY A 530 -5.34 2.05 -6.50
CA GLY A 530 -3.89 1.99 -6.75
C GLY A 530 -3.47 0.94 -7.77
N GLY A 531 -4.33 -0.05 -8.04
CA GLY A 531 -4.02 -1.18 -8.92
C GLY A 531 -3.06 -2.18 -8.29
N ALA A 532 -2.29 -2.87 -9.13
CA ALA A 532 -1.38 -3.94 -8.74
C ALA A 532 -0.30 -3.56 -7.70
N THR A 533 0.04 -2.28 -7.57
CA THR A 533 1.00 -1.76 -6.59
C THR A 533 0.41 -1.64 -5.18
N ASP A 534 -0.91 -1.64 -5.03
CA ASP A 534 -1.55 -1.68 -3.72
C ASP A 534 -1.56 -3.13 -3.19
N MET A 535 -0.59 -3.44 -2.34
CA MET A 535 -0.45 -4.78 -1.76
C MET A 535 -1.34 -5.01 -0.54
N MET A 536 -1.96 -3.94 0.01
CA MET A 536 -2.87 -4.06 1.15
C MET A 536 -4.29 -4.33 0.68
N ILE A 537 -4.72 -3.64 -0.37
CA ILE A 537 -6.06 -3.74 -0.94
C ILE A 537 -5.97 -4.33 -2.35
N PRO A 538 -6.45 -5.57 -2.56
CA PRO A 538 -6.54 -6.15 -3.88
C PRO A 538 -7.30 -5.25 -4.87
N SER A 539 -6.78 -5.09 -6.09
CA SER A 539 -7.39 -4.28 -7.17
C SER A 539 -8.89 -4.53 -7.34
N GLU A 540 -9.27 -5.80 -7.40
CA GLU A 540 -10.65 -6.29 -7.54
C GLU A 540 -11.57 -5.91 -6.36
N SER A 541 -10.98 -5.64 -5.19
CA SER A 541 -11.71 -5.25 -3.99
C SER A 541 -12.09 -3.76 -4.01
N CYS A 542 -11.35 -2.95 -4.78
CA CYS A 542 -11.50 -1.49 -4.82
C CYS A 542 -12.58 -1.00 -5.79
N VAL A 543 -13.07 -1.88 -6.66
CA VAL A 543 -14.05 -1.55 -7.71
C VAL A 543 -15.44 -1.31 -7.10
N LEU A 544 -16.09 -0.22 -7.51
CA LEU A 544 -17.50 0.03 -7.18
C LEU A 544 -18.39 -0.85 -8.05
N ALA A 545 -19.46 -1.41 -7.47
CA ALA A 545 -20.46 -2.13 -8.23
C ALA A 545 -21.10 -1.20 -9.28
N PRO A 546 -21.25 -1.66 -10.54
CA PRO A 546 -21.93 -0.89 -11.56
C PRO A 546 -23.37 -0.61 -11.10
N SER A 547 -23.90 0.53 -11.50
CA SER A 547 -25.30 0.82 -11.24
C SER A 547 -26.18 0.09 -12.29
N THR A 548 -27.44 -0.16 -11.94
CA THR A 548 -28.36 -1.03 -12.71
C THR A 548 -29.41 -0.26 -13.53
N HIS A 549 -29.35 1.07 -13.57
CA HIS A 549 -30.36 1.94 -14.18
C HIS A 549 -29.77 2.78 -15.34
N PRO A 550 -30.56 3.41 -16.22
CA PRO A 550 -30.00 4.27 -17.27
C PRO A 550 -29.82 5.74 -16.85
N GLU A 551 -30.58 6.21 -15.85
CA GLU A 551 -30.57 7.60 -15.33
C GLU A 551 -29.70 7.73 -14.07
N GLU A 552 -28.49 7.17 -14.13
CA GLU A 552 -27.73 6.82 -12.91
C GLU A 552 -27.09 8.02 -12.20
N PRO A 553 -27.03 7.98 -10.86
CA PRO A 553 -26.11 8.83 -10.13
C PRO A 553 -24.67 8.51 -10.54
N PHE A 554 -23.84 9.53 -10.70
CA PHE A 554 -22.47 9.37 -11.15
C PHE A 554 -21.68 8.43 -10.21
N ARG A 555 -21.34 7.24 -10.71
CA ARG A 555 -20.55 6.23 -9.99
C ARG A 555 -19.47 5.68 -10.90
N ARG A 556 -18.20 5.94 -10.56
CA ARG A 556 -17.07 5.45 -11.36
C ARG A 556 -15.90 4.95 -10.51
N THR A 557 -15.23 3.93 -11.04
CA THR A 557 -13.95 3.45 -10.54
C THR A 557 -12.88 3.89 -11.52
N VAL A 558 -11.76 4.42 -11.03
CA VAL A 558 -10.62 4.81 -11.86
C VAL A 558 -9.33 4.35 -11.21
N PHE A 559 -8.53 3.62 -11.96
CA PHE A 559 -7.22 3.18 -11.50
C PHE A 559 -6.16 4.23 -11.80
N SER A 560 -5.20 4.41 -10.89
CA SER A 560 -4.15 5.44 -11.02
C SER A 560 -3.25 5.23 -12.25
N SER A 561 -3.13 3.98 -12.71
CA SER A 561 -2.44 3.61 -13.95
C SER A 561 -3.19 4.07 -15.22
N ALA A 562 -4.52 4.15 -15.16
CA ALA A 562 -5.37 4.65 -16.24
C ALA A 562 -5.68 6.14 -16.15
N LEU A 563 -5.61 6.72 -14.94
CA LEU A 563 -5.88 8.12 -14.69
C LEU A 563 -5.05 8.99 -15.63
N GLU A 564 -5.73 9.67 -16.55
CA GLU A 564 -5.09 10.57 -17.53
C GLU A 564 -4.21 11.57 -16.77
N GLY A 565 -2.97 11.80 -17.22
CA GLY A 565 -1.99 12.68 -16.57
C GLY A 565 -1.33 12.14 -15.29
N ALA A 566 -1.67 10.94 -14.82
CA ALA A 566 -0.92 10.23 -13.78
C ALA A 566 -0.18 9.01 -14.35
N TRP A 567 -0.89 8.11 -15.03
CA TRP A 567 -0.35 6.91 -15.69
C TRP A 567 0.64 6.10 -14.85
N THR A 568 0.38 5.97 -13.56
CA THR A 568 1.29 5.30 -12.63
C THR A 568 0.55 4.41 -11.64
N GLY A 569 1.08 3.22 -11.40
CA GLY A 569 0.65 2.41 -10.26
C GLY A 569 1.00 3.13 -8.97
N VAL A 570 0.04 3.20 -8.04
CA VAL A 570 0.24 3.88 -6.76
C VAL A 570 0.02 2.87 -5.63
N GLY A 571 1.00 2.76 -4.73
CA GLY A 571 0.88 1.92 -3.53
C GLY A 571 -0.16 2.45 -2.54
N HIS A 572 -0.49 1.64 -1.53
CA HIS A 572 -1.55 1.96 -0.58
C HIS A 572 -1.34 3.31 0.14
N ARG A 573 -0.10 3.59 0.57
CA ARG A 573 0.21 4.81 1.33
C ARG A 573 0.45 5.99 0.39
N GLU A 574 1.02 5.70 -0.77
CA GLU A 574 1.33 6.62 -1.86
C GLU A 574 0.08 7.32 -2.36
N MET A 575 -1.08 6.66 -2.30
CA MET A 575 -2.36 7.16 -2.82
C MET A 575 -2.70 8.58 -2.35
N VAL A 576 -2.36 8.93 -1.10
CA VAL A 576 -2.68 10.25 -0.53
C VAL A 576 -1.61 11.32 -0.75
N TRP A 577 -0.37 10.95 -1.14
CA TRP A 577 0.74 11.90 -1.26
C TRP A 577 1.40 11.95 -2.64
N CYS A 578 1.15 10.97 -3.50
CA CYS A 578 1.64 10.90 -4.88
C CYS A 578 1.22 12.18 -5.62
N HIS A 579 2.21 12.94 -6.10
CA HIS A 579 1.94 14.27 -6.63
C HIS A 579 0.94 14.29 -7.79
N GLN A 580 1.10 13.35 -8.72
CA GLN A 580 0.26 13.21 -9.92
C GLN A 580 -1.21 12.99 -9.56
N VAL A 581 -1.49 12.15 -8.56
CA VAL A 581 -2.85 11.84 -8.10
C VAL A 581 -3.40 12.98 -7.24
N ARG A 582 -2.68 13.41 -6.20
CA ARG A 582 -3.17 14.42 -5.25
C ARG A 582 -3.52 15.74 -5.93
N TRP A 583 -2.77 16.12 -6.98
CA TRP A 583 -2.97 17.38 -7.68
C TRP A 583 -4.35 17.39 -8.36
N ARG A 584 -4.72 16.27 -8.98
CA ARG A 584 -6.02 16.09 -9.65
C ARG A 584 -7.18 15.98 -8.65
N VAL A 585 -6.99 15.24 -7.56
CA VAL A 585 -7.98 15.14 -6.49
C VAL A 585 -8.28 16.51 -5.89
N ALA A 586 -7.25 17.30 -5.59
CA ALA A 586 -7.39 18.66 -5.09
C ALA A 586 -8.10 19.57 -6.10
N ARG A 587 -7.76 19.44 -7.39
CA ARG A 587 -8.38 20.24 -8.45
C ARG A 587 -9.86 19.89 -8.64
N ALA A 588 -10.19 18.60 -8.63
CA ALA A 588 -11.57 18.14 -8.69
C ALA A 588 -12.39 18.67 -7.50
N ALA A 589 -11.83 18.64 -6.28
CA ALA A 589 -12.49 19.16 -5.09
C ALA A 589 -12.77 20.67 -5.15
N LEU A 590 -11.83 21.46 -5.68
CA LEU A 590 -11.99 22.91 -5.86
C LEU A 590 -13.15 23.25 -6.80
N GLU A 591 -13.31 22.47 -7.88
CA GLU A 591 -14.38 22.72 -8.85
C GLU A 591 -15.73 22.11 -8.41
N LEU A 592 -15.72 21.00 -7.67
CA LEU A 592 -16.95 20.38 -7.13
C LEU A 592 -17.76 21.35 -6.26
N ALA A 593 -17.06 22.25 -5.56
CA ALA A 593 -17.64 23.29 -4.74
C ALA A 593 -18.58 24.25 -5.50
N ALA A 594 -18.37 24.43 -6.82
CA ALA A 594 -19.18 25.34 -7.64
C ALA A 594 -20.39 24.68 -8.31
N ALA A 595 -20.55 23.36 -8.22
CA ALA A 595 -21.66 22.66 -8.86
C ALA A 595 -22.86 22.45 -7.92
N ASP A 596 -24.04 22.91 -8.35
CA ASP A 596 -25.28 22.85 -7.58
C ASP A 596 -26.08 21.55 -7.77
N SER A 597 -25.81 20.78 -8.84
CA SER A 597 -26.53 19.54 -9.13
C SER A 597 -25.64 18.29 -9.04
N PRO A 598 -26.20 17.12 -8.65
CA PRO A 598 -25.46 15.84 -8.66
C PRO A 598 -24.88 15.49 -10.03
N VAL A 599 -25.62 15.79 -11.11
CA VAL A 599 -25.17 15.58 -12.49
C VAL A 599 -23.95 16.46 -12.80
N GLY A 600 -24.01 17.76 -12.47
CA GLY A 600 -22.89 18.68 -12.65
C GLY A 600 -21.64 18.25 -11.87
N ARG A 601 -21.82 17.78 -10.63
CA ARG A 601 -20.72 17.23 -9.82
C ARG A 601 -20.10 15.97 -10.44
N GLY A 602 -20.94 15.10 -11.01
CA GLY A 602 -20.47 13.94 -11.78
C GLY A 602 -19.63 14.33 -13.00
N LEU A 603 -20.04 15.36 -13.75
CA LEU A 603 -19.28 15.88 -14.88
C LEU A 603 -17.91 16.42 -14.47
N ILE A 604 -17.82 17.08 -13.31
CA ILE A 604 -16.53 17.59 -12.77
C ILE A 604 -15.61 16.45 -12.36
N LEU A 605 -16.15 15.44 -11.68
CA LEU A 605 -15.39 14.23 -11.32
C LEU A 605 -14.86 13.52 -12.57
N ASP A 606 -15.72 13.33 -13.58
CA ASP A 606 -15.31 12.72 -14.85
C ASP A 606 -14.26 13.55 -15.58
N ARG A 607 -14.37 14.89 -15.57
CA ARG A 607 -13.39 15.76 -16.24
C ARG A 607 -11.99 15.62 -15.65
N TRP A 608 -11.85 15.66 -14.33
CA TRP A 608 -10.54 15.71 -13.67
C TRP A 608 -9.96 14.33 -13.33
N LEU A 609 -10.83 13.35 -13.13
CA LEU A 609 -10.47 12.00 -12.68
C LEU A 609 -10.91 10.92 -13.68
N ARG A 610 -10.90 11.22 -14.99
CA ARG A 610 -11.16 10.25 -16.08
C ARG A 610 -10.00 9.27 -16.30
N ASP A 611 -10.37 8.11 -16.83
CA ASP A 611 -9.49 7.02 -17.27
C ASP A 611 -9.38 6.89 -18.81
N GLY A 612 -10.13 7.71 -19.55
CA GLY A 612 -10.12 7.75 -21.01
C GLY A 612 -10.90 6.63 -21.71
N HIS A 613 -11.64 5.76 -21.00
CA HIS A 613 -12.45 4.71 -21.64
C HIS A 613 -13.82 5.21 -22.11
N ALA A 614 -14.34 6.27 -21.51
CA ALA A 614 -15.55 6.95 -21.95
C ALA A 614 -15.23 8.26 -22.67
N LEU A 615 -16.06 8.57 -23.67
CA LEU A 615 -16.01 9.86 -24.34
C LEU A 615 -16.30 11.01 -23.35
N PRO A 616 -15.61 12.16 -23.49
CA PRO A 616 -15.91 13.33 -22.68
C PRO A 616 -17.38 13.78 -22.82
N PRO A 617 -18.05 14.12 -21.72
CA PRO A 617 -19.49 14.42 -21.72
C PRO A 617 -19.87 15.75 -22.39
N THR A 618 -18.89 16.62 -22.68
CA THR A 618 -19.10 17.94 -23.33
C THR A 618 -19.08 17.89 -24.86
N LEU A 619 -19.04 16.71 -25.48
CA LEU A 619 -19.18 16.58 -26.93
C LEU A 619 -20.59 17.06 -27.33
N PRO A 620 -20.73 18.03 -28.26
CA PRO A 620 -22.03 18.55 -28.68
C PRO A 620 -22.95 17.40 -29.11
N SER A 621 -24.17 17.37 -28.56
CA SER A 621 -25.25 16.53 -29.08
C SER A 621 -25.47 16.85 -30.56
N GLU A 622 -25.63 15.82 -31.39
CA GLU A 622 -25.94 15.95 -32.81
C GLU A 622 -27.01 17.02 -33.05
N GLY A 623 -26.63 18.13 -33.70
CA GLY A 623 -27.57 19.16 -34.10
C GLY A 623 -27.12 20.59 -33.88
N ILE A 624 -26.00 21.00 -34.50
CA ILE A 624 -25.93 22.31 -35.16
C ILE A 624 -25.18 22.09 -36.48
N ASP A 625 -25.91 22.28 -37.56
CA ASP A 625 -25.52 22.15 -38.96
C ASP A 625 -24.60 23.33 -39.36
N ASP A 626 -23.43 23.45 -38.73
CA ASP A 626 -22.51 24.56 -39.01
C ASP A 626 -21.66 24.21 -40.24
N THR A 627 -22.26 24.37 -41.42
CA THR A 627 -21.58 24.27 -42.72
C THR A 627 -20.59 25.43 -42.91
N THR A 628 -19.53 25.49 -42.11
CA THR A 628 -18.41 26.39 -42.36
C THR A 628 -17.51 25.76 -43.44
N VAL A 629 -17.69 26.19 -44.69
CA VAL A 629 -16.76 25.86 -45.78
C VAL A 629 -15.48 26.69 -45.57
N PRO A 630 -14.30 26.06 -45.37
CA PRO A 630 -13.06 26.81 -45.20
C PRO A 630 -12.72 27.61 -46.47
N PRO A 631 -12.12 28.81 -46.36
CA PRO A 631 -11.70 29.58 -47.53
C PRO A 631 -10.70 28.78 -48.37
N ARG A 632 -10.82 28.86 -49.70
CA ARG A 632 -10.06 28.05 -50.69
C ARG A 632 -8.54 28.11 -50.52
N SER A 633 -8.00 29.21 -49.97
CA SER A 633 -6.57 29.39 -49.68
C SER A 633 -6.06 28.63 -48.45
N SER A 634 -6.96 28.02 -47.65
CA SER A 634 -6.63 27.30 -46.42
C SER A 634 -6.77 25.78 -46.54
N LEU A 635 -7.17 25.27 -47.70
CA LEU A 635 -7.42 23.86 -47.97
C LEU A 635 -6.23 23.21 -48.71
N GLU A 636 -5.72 22.11 -48.17
CA GLU A 636 -4.64 21.32 -48.74
C GLU A 636 -5.12 19.86 -48.90
N MET A 637 -5.18 19.36 -50.13
CA MET A 637 -5.58 17.97 -50.42
C MET A 637 -4.36 17.07 -50.47
N LEU A 638 -4.36 16.02 -49.64
CA LEU A 638 -3.28 15.04 -49.61
C LEU A 638 -3.50 13.94 -50.67
N PRO A 639 -2.43 13.35 -51.23
CA PRO A 639 -2.55 12.20 -52.14
C PRO A 639 -3.20 10.99 -51.45
N ALA A 640 -3.80 10.10 -52.26
CA ALA A 640 -4.28 8.81 -51.78
C ALA A 640 -3.17 8.02 -51.07
N ASP A 641 -3.55 7.29 -50.01
CA ASP A 641 -2.67 6.42 -49.21
C ASP A 641 -1.50 7.13 -48.50
N THR A 642 -1.58 8.46 -48.34
CA THR A 642 -0.60 9.23 -47.56
C THR A 642 -1.10 9.53 -46.14
N GLN A 643 -0.22 9.40 -45.16
CA GLN A 643 -0.48 9.82 -43.77
C GLN A 643 -0.19 11.32 -43.62
N LEU A 644 -1.01 12.02 -42.83
CA LEU A 644 -0.73 13.39 -42.40
C LEU A 644 0.40 13.36 -41.37
N VAL A 645 1.50 14.07 -41.63
CA VAL A 645 2.61 14.23 -40.67
C VAL A 645 3.07 15.69 -40.67
N LEU A 646 2.80 16.41 -39.59
CA LEU A 646 3.17 17.81 -39.37
C LEU A 646 4.11 17.89 -38.17
N LYS A 647 5.42 18.03 -38.41
CA LYS A 647 6.41 18.13 -37.32
C LYS A 647 6.46 19.51 -36.66
N HIS A 648 6.16 20.58 -37.42
CA HIS A 648 6.24 21.97 -36.97
C HIS A 648 4.97 22.72 -37.41
N PRO A 649 3.80 22.40 -36.82
CA PRO A 649 2.53 23.00 -37.20
C PRO A 649 2.58 24.52 -36.99
N ARG A 650 2.15 25.29 -38.01
CA ARG A 650 2.07 26.76 -37.99
C ARG A 650 0.85 27.32 -38.70
N GLY A 651 0.16 28.24 -38.04
CA GLY A 651 -0.98 28.97 -38.59
C GLY A 651 -2.27 28.15 -38.66
N THR A 652 -3.22 28.59 -39.48
CA THR A 652 -4.50 27.90 -39.67
C THR A 652 -4.55 27.24 -41.05
N ARG A 653 -4.74 25.92 -41.09
CA ARG A 653 -4.87 25.13 -42.34
C ARG A 653 -5.78 23.93 -42.16
N THR A 654 -6.46 23.54 -43.23
CA THR A 654 -7.29 22.33 -43.27
C THR A 654 -6.73 21.34 -44.27
N TYR A 655 -6.40 20.14 -43.79
CA TYR A 655 -5.86 19.04 -44.60
C TYR A 655 -6.97 18.05 -44.92
N LEU A 656 -7.22 17.78 -46.20
CA LEU A 656 -8.21 16.80 -46.66
C LEU A 656 -7.50 15.50 -47.03
N LEU A 657 -7.78 14.43 -46.27
CA LEU A 657 -7.26 13.09 -46.54
C LEU A 657 -8.31 12.25 -47.28
N PRO A 658 -8.01 11.74 -48.49
CA PRO A 658 -8.94 10.91 -49.25
C PRO A 658 -9.17 9.56 -48.56
N ILE A 659 -10.44 9.18 -48.43
CA ILE A 659 -10.81 7.86 -47.88
C ILE A 659 -10.38 6.79 -48.88
N PRO A 660 -9.57 5.79 -48.50
CA PRO A 660 -9.09 4.79 -49.45
C PRO A 660 -10.25 3.92 -49.97
N SER A 661 -10.28 3.68 -51.28
CA SER A 661 -11.27 2.80 -51.91
C SER A 661 -11.01 1.35 -51.53
N SER A 662 -11.89 0.76 -50.71
CA SER A 662 -11.75 -0.62 -50.23
C SER A 662 -11.67 -1.64 -51.39
N PRO A 663 -10.69 -2.56 -51.39
CA PRO A 663 -10.62 -3.62 -52.39
C PRO A 663 -11.72 -4.67 -52.17
N SER A 664 -12.87 -4.50 -52.82
CA SER A 664 -13.85 -5.55 -53.19
C SER A 664 -14.40 -6.53 -52.13
N SER A 665 -14.04 -6.46 -50.85
CA SER A 665 -14.68 -7.23 -49.77
C SER A 665 -15.55 -6.31 -48.91
N ALA A 666 -16.86 -6.53 -48.98
CA ALA A 666 -17.90 -5.63 -48.49
C ALA A 666 -18.03 -5.48 -46.95
N LYS A 667 -16.98 -5.66 -46.13
CA LYS A 667 -17.06 -5.62 -44.64
C LYS A 667 -15.78 -5.21 -43.88
N ALA A 668 -14.78 -4.57 -44.48
CA ALA A 668 -13.61 -4.11 -43.71
C ALA A 668 -13.92 -2.80 -42.95
N ASN A 669 -13.92 -2.83 -41.62
CA ASN A 669 -14.06 -1.63 -40.77
C ASN A 669 -12.76 -0.82 -40.83
N MET A 670 -12.81 0.38 -41.42
CA MET A 670 -11.69 1.33 -41.43
C MET A 670 -11.80 2.29 -40.25
N LYS A 671 -10.68 2.55 -39.58
CA LYS A 671 -10.58 3.60 -38.55
C LYS A 671 -9.66 4.72 -39.02
N PHE A 672 -10.06 5.94 -38.71
CA PHE A 672 -9.17 7.10 -38.78
C PHE A 672 -8.55 7.33 -37.41
N VAL A 673 -7.23 7.42 -37.35
CA VAL A 673 -6.46 7.68 -36.12
C VAL A 673 -5.73 9.01 -36.27
N LEU A 674 -5.82 9.87 -35.26
CA LEU A 674 -5.10 11.14 -35.16
C LEU A 674 -4.42 11.25 -33.80
N LEU A 675 -3.16 11.66 -33.80
CA LEU A 675 -2.30 11.88 -32.66
C LEU A 675 -1.83 13.34 -32.68
N VAL A 676 -2.05 14.06 -31.58
CA VAL A 676 -1.66 15.48 -31.43
C VAL A 676 -0.80 15.64 -30.18
N SER A 677 0.47 16.02 -30.35
CA SER A 677 1.39 16.23 -29.24
C SER A 677 1.26 17.64 -28.66
N GLN A 678 1.13 17.72 -27.33
CA GLN A 678 1.05 18.97 -26.55
C GLN A 678 -0.11 19.92 -26.92
N GLY A 679 -0.98 19.55 -27.86
CA GLY A 679 -2.14 20.34 -28.31
C GLY A 679 -3.47 19.81 -27.78
N SER A 680 -4.58 20.32 -28.33
CA SER A 680 -5.93 19.90 -27.95
C SER A 680 -6.75 19.37 -29.12
N VAL A 681 -7.59 18.35 -28.85
CA VAL A 681 -8.65 17.89 -29.75
C VAL A 681 -9.97 17.92 -29.01
N GLY A 682 -10.86 18.84 -29.40
CA GLY A 682 -12.10 19.09 -28.67
C GLY A 682 -11.84 19.44 -27.19
N PRO A 683 -12.53 18.80 -26.22
CA PRO A 683 -12.36 19.10 -24.80
C PRO A 683 -11.13 18.44 -24.14
N VAL A 684 -10.38 17.60 -24.85
CA VAL A 684 -9.22 16.87 -24.32
C VAL A 684 -7.93 17.57 -24.68
N ALA A 685 -7.12 17.85 -23.66
CA ALA A 685 -5.83 18.52 -23.78
C ALA A 685 -4.94 18.18 -22.57
N PRO A 686 -3.61 18.27 -22.70
CA PRO A 686 -2.70 18.31 -21.55
C PRO A 686 -3.02 19.46 -20.59
N GLN A 687 -2.53 19.39 -19.35
CA GLN A 687 -2.68 20.44 -18.33
C GLN A 687 -2.29 21.84 -18.83
N LYS A 688 -1.20 21.96 -19.59
CA LYS A 688 -0.70 23.20 -20.18
C LYS A 688 -0.59 23.02 -21.70
N PRO A 689 -1.71 23.07 -22.42
CA PRO A 689 -1.68 22.84 -23.84
C PRO A 689 -1.03 24.02 -24.56
N LEU A 690 -0.29 23.73 -25.62
CA LEU A 690 0.15 24.74 -26.58
C LEU A 690 -1.06 25.37 -27.29
N SER A 691 -0.83 26.45 -28.02
CA SER A 691 -1.87 27.10 -28.85
C SER A 691 -2.37 26.22 -30.00
N LEU A 692 -1.81 25.03 -30.19
CA LEU A 692 -2.15 24.05 -31.22
C LEU A 692 -3.50 23.37 -30.93
N LYS A 693 -4.48 23.61 -31.81
CA LYS A 693 -5.80 22.98 -31.76
C LYS A 693 -6.06 22.20 -33.05
N ALA A 694 -6.66 21.02 -32.93
CA ALA A 694 -7.07 20.22 -34.07
C ALA A 694 -8.55 19.84 -33.99
N GLU A 695 -9.24 19.94 -35.12
CA GLU A 695 -10.65 19.57 -35.31
C GLU A 695 -10.76 18.57 -36.46
N VAL A 696 -11.51 17.49 -36.24
CA VAL A 696 -11.69 16.43 -37.25
C VAL A 696 -13.11 16.47 -37.80
N SER A 697 -13.21 16.40 -39.12
CA SER A 697 -14.45 16.53 -39.86
C SER A 697 -14.54 15.50 -40.99
N LYS A 698 -15.77 15.11 -41.34
CA LYS A 698 -16.07 14.30 -42.53
C LYS A 698 -16.52 15.24 -43.65
N CYS A 699 -15.93 15.10 -44.83
CA CYS A 699 -16.13 16.03 -45.95
C CYS A 699 -16.58 15.32 -47.24
N GLY A 700 -17.50 15.95 -47.97
CA GLY A 700 -18.07 15.46 -49.23
C GLY A 700 -18.24 16.57 -50.27
N GLY A 701 -18.25 16.22 -51.56
CA GLY A 701 -18.38 17.20 -52.65
C GLY A 701 -18.23 16.65 -54.08
N ARG A 702 -18.73 17.41 -55.07
CA ARG A 702 -18.65 17.10 -56.52
C ARG A 702 -17.41 17.67 -57.23
N GLY A 703 -16.40 18.11 -56.49
CA GLY A 703 -15.13 18.65 -57.01
C GLY A 703 -14.43 19.50 -55.94
N ALA A 704 -13.28 20.10 -56.28
CA ALA A 704 -12.52 20.96 -55.36
C ALA A 704 -13.25 22.27 -54.97
N ASP A 705 -14.36 22.60 -55.64
CA ASP A 705 -15.04 23.90 -55.55
C ASP A 705 -16.27 23.89 -54.63
N GLU A 706 -16.74 22.71 -54.19
CA GLU A 706 -17.94 22.57 -53.37
C GLU A 706 -17.76 21.47 -52.30
N VAL A 707 -16.85 21.71 -51.35
CA VAL A 707 -16.57 20.81 -50.22
C VAL A 707 -17.43 21.19 -49.02
N ARG A 708 -18.32 20.28 -48.58
CA ARG A 708 -19.09 20.42 -47.35
C ARG A 708 -18.51 19.50 -46.30
N CYS A 709 -18.19 20.06 -45.13
CA CYS A 709 -17.64 19.32 -44.00
C CYS A 709 -18.60 19.38 -42.81
N SER A 710 -18.64 18.31 -42.03
CA SER A 710 -19.36 18.23 -40.76
C SER A 710 -18.45 17.57 -39.72
N SER A 711 -18.63 17.86 -38.43
CA SER A 711 -17.77 17.29 -37.38
C SER A 711 -17.83 15.76 -37.36
N LEU A 712 -16.68 15.11 -37.20
CA LEU A 712 -16.57 13.66 -37.06
C LEU A 712 -16.57 13.29 -35.58
N ARG A 713 -17.53 12.47 -35.15
CA ARG A 713 -17.63 12.01 -33.77
C ARG A 713 -16.56 10.93 -33.51
N PRO A 714 -15.71 11.10 -32.47
CA PRO A 714 -14.78 10.05 -32.08
C PRO A 714 -15.48 8.88 -31.39
N GLU A 715 -14.91 7.71 -31.52
CA GLU A 715 -15.15 6.55 -30.67
C GLU A 715 -14.20 6.55 -29.47
N VAL A 716 -12.94 6.92 -29.69
CA VAL A 716 -11.93 7.11 -28.64
C VAL A 716 -11.42 8.54 -28.70
N LEU A 717 -11.50 9.24 -27.58
CA LEU A 717 -10.90 10.56 -27.39
C LEU A 717 -10.30 10.64 -25.99
N LYS A 718 -8.97 10.52 -25.89
CA LYS A 718 -8.26 10.45 -24.61
C LYS A 718 -6.83 10.94 -24.68
N LEU A 719 -6.25 11.19 -23.51
CA LEU A 719 -4.83 11.52 -23.38
C LEU A 719 -3.99 10.23 -23.24
N LEU A 720 -2.94 10.11 -24.03
CA LEU A 720 -1.91 9.06 -23.90
C LEU A 720 -0.61 9.68 -23.36
N PRO A 721 0.21 8.91 -22.62
CA PRO A 721 1.54 9.36 -22.24
C PRO A 721 2.47 9.42 -23.45
N SER A 722 3.47 10.30 -23.37
CA SER A 722 4.60 10.35 -24.31
C SER A 722 5.91 10.02 -23.57
N PRO A 723 6.26 8.73 -23.40
CA PRO A 723 7.47 8.34 -22.67
C PRO A 723 8.76 8.87 -23.29
N ILE A 724 9.70 9.29 -22.44
CA ILE A 724 11.04 9.70 -22.87
C ILE A 724 11.80 8.48 -23.40
N LEU A 725 12.37 8.60 -24.60
CA LEU A 725 13.16 7.54 -25.24
C LEU A 725 14.31 7.05 -24.35
N GLY A 726 14.46 5.73 -24.23
CA GLY A 726 15.52 5.09 -23.45
C GLY A 726 15.35 5.11 -21.93
N ARG A 727 14.27 5.72 -21.40
CA ARG A 727 13.95 5.73 -19.98
C ARG A 727 12.78 4.77 -19.66
N PRO A 728 12.70 4.22 -18.43
CA PRO A 728 11.52 3.51 -17.97
C PRO A 728 10.33 4.47 -17.88
N PHE A 729 9.12 3.92 -17.99
CA PHE A 729 7.89 4.68 -17.85
C PHE A 729 6.92 4.00 -16.88
N PRO A 730 6.30 4.76 -15.96
CA PRO A 730 6.68 6.11 -15.53
C PRO A 730 8.11 6.15 -14.95
N ILE A 731 8.71 7.34 -14.91
CA ILE A 731 10.07 7.50 -14.37
C ILE A 731 10.00 7.33 -12.84
N PRO A 732 10.80 6.44 -12.23
CA PRO A 732 10.81 6.26 -10.78
C PRO A 732 11.04 7.59 -10.04
N SER A 733 10.24 7.87 -9.02
CA SER A 733 10.30 9.09 -8.18
C SER A 733 10.08 10.45 -8.87
N GLU A 734 10.12 10.53 -10.20
CA GLU A 734 9.84 11.75 -10.98
C GLU A 734 8.42 11.74 -11.57
N GLY A 735 7.97 10.56 -12.02
CA GLY A 735 6.68 10.29 -12.62
C GLY A 735 6.56 10.65 -14.09
N SER A 736 5.33 10.96 -14.51
CA SER A 736 5.01 11.44 -15.85
C SER A 736 4.79 12.95 -15.82
N ASP A 737 5.30 13.66 -16.83
CA ASP A 737 4.92 15.05 -17.07
C ASP A 737 3.70 15.07 -18.00
N GLU A 738 2.56 15.47 -17.45
CA GLU A 738 1.32 15.55 -18.23
C GLU A 738 1.42 16.55 -19.39
N SER A 739 2.23 17.61 -19.25
CA SER A 739 2.36 18.63 -20.30
C SER A 739 2.95 18.08 -21.61
N GLU A 740 3.65 16.94 -21.52
CA GLU A 740 4.19 16.22 -22.67
C GLU A 740 3.19 15.18 -23.25
N GLY A 741 2.01 15.06 -22.67
CA GLY A 741 0.95 14.14 -23.12
C GLY A 741 0.51 14.39 -24.56
N LEU A 742 0.02 13.32 -25.19
CA LEU A 742 -0.49 13.35 -26.57
C LEU A 742 -1.98 13.00 -26.60
N VAL A 743 -2.75 13.71 -27.40
CA VAL A 743 -4.19 13.46 -27.55
C VAL A 743 -4.41 12.45 -28.67
N LEU A 744 -5.09 11.34 -28.35
CA LEU A 744 -5.54 10.31 -29.28
C LEU A 744 -6.99 10.59 -29.67
N PHE A 745 -7.25 10.60 -30.98
CA PHE A 745 -8.58 10.60 -31.57
C PHE A 745 -8.71 9.40 -32.51
N GLU A 746 -9.73 8.57 -32.29
CA GLU A 746 -10.09 7.47 -33.19
C GLU A 746 -11.56 7.57 -33.57
N ALA A 747 -11.87 7.32 -34.85
CA ALA A 747 -13.23 7.28 -35.34
C ALA A 747 -13.40 6.22 -36.45
N ASP A 748 -14.52 5.50 -36.41
CA ASP A 748 -14.92 4.60 -37.49
C ASP A 748 -15.32 5.36 -38.75
N ILE A 749 -14.84 4.90 -39.90
CA ILE A 749 -15.10 5.48 -41.21
C ILE A 749 -15.91 4.48 -42.04
N SER A 750 -17.17 4.82 -42.30
CA SER A 750 -18.02 4.12 -43.27
C SER A 750 -18.01 4.87 -44.61
N ALA A 751 -17.42 4.26 -45.64
CA ALA A 751 -17.43 4.82 -46.99
C ALA A 751 -18.87 4.82 -47.53
N THR A 752 -19.44 6.01 -47.74
CA THR A 752 -20.72 6.20 -48.44
C THR A 752 -20.47 7.04 -49.69
N GLU A 753 -21.33 6.93 -50.72
CA GLU A 753 -21.14 7.66 -51.99
C GLU A 753 -21.04 9.19 -51.85
N SER A 754 -21.50 9.73 -50.72
CA SER A 754 -21.47 11.17 -50.40
C SER A 754 -20.19 11.66 -49.71
N LEU A 755 -19.43 10.75 -49.05
CA LEU A 755 -18.25 11.08 -48.25
C LEU A 755 -16.98 10.66 -48.98
N LYS A 756 -16.08 11.62 -49.22
CA LYS A 756 -14.84 11.37 -49.98
C LYS A 756 -13.56 11.62 -49.17
N TRP A 757 -13.63 12.49 -48.15
CA TRP A 757 -12.46 12.91 -47.40
C TRP A 757 -12.72 12.99 -45.89
N VAL A 758 -11.66 12.80 -45.11
CA VAL A 758 -11.57 13.23 -43.71
C VAL A 758 -10.77 14.53 -43.67
N GLY A 759 -11.36 15.59 -43.15
CA GLY A 759 -10.73 16.90 -42.99
C GLY A 759 -10.17 17.09 -41.60
N VAL A 760 -8.88 17.40 -41.49
CA VAL A 760 -8.20 17.78 -40.24
C VAL A 760 -7.90 19.28 -40.31
N LYS A 761 -8.65 20.08 -39.56
CA LYS A 761 -8.40 21.50 -39.42
C LYS A 761 -7.46 21.72 -38.24
N MET A 762 -6.39 22.45 -38.49
CA MET A 762 -5.39 22.86 -37.51
C MET A 762 -5.46 24.36 -37.33
N ASP A 763 -5.48 24.81 -36.08
CA ASP A 763 -5.40 26.21 -35.68
C ASP A 763 -4.22 26.43 -34.74
N GLY A 764 -3.40 27.45 -35.01
CA GLY A 764 -2.30 27.86 -34.14
C GLY A 764 -1.02 27.02 -34.33
N GLY A 765 -0.32 26.74 -33.22
CA GLY A 765 0.99 26.11 -33.21
C GLY A 765 2.09 27.09 -33.62
N GLU A 766 2.89 27.59 -32.68
CA GLU A 766 4.01 28.50 -32.99
C GLU A 766 5.24 27.73 -33.53
N GLY A 767 5.03 26.58 -34.18
CA GLY A 767 6.07 25.63 -34.60
C GLY A 767 6.46 24.60 -33.53
N ALA A 768 5.77 24.55 -32.39
CA ALA A 768 5.95 23.56 -31.33
C ALA A 768 4.85 22.49 -31.37
N GLY A 769 5.18 21.27 -30.92
CA GLY A 769 4.30 20.09 -31.01
C GLY A 769 4.29 19.47 -32.41
N TRP A 770 3.51 18.40 -32.60
CA TRP A 770 3.35 17.72 -33.89
C TRP A 770 1.95 17.10 -34.03
N ILE A 771 1.51 16.91 -35.28
CA ILE A 771 0.25 16.23 -35.63
C ILE A 771 0.56 15.06 -36.56
N MET A 772 -0.02 13.91 -36.28
CA MET A 772 0.07 12.73 -37.14
C MET A 772 -1.30 12.08 -37.29
N GLY A 773 -1.71 11.72 -38.50
CA GLY A 773 -2.99 11.02 -38.69
C GLY A 773 -3.06 10.22 -39.98
N GLY A 774 -3.92 9.20 -40.00
CA GLY A 774 -4.04 8.31 -41.14
C GLY A 774 -5.14 7.26 -40.96
N PHE A 775 -5.39 6.52 -42.04
CA PHE A 775 -6.34 5.41 -42.05
C PHE A 775 -5.64 4.10 -41.67
N VAL A 776 -6.30 3.32 -40.83
CA VAL A 776 -5.82 2.01 -40.37
C VAL A 776 -6.96 1.00 -40.52
N MET A 777 -6.65 -0.21 -40.97
CA MET A 777 -7.60 -1.32 -40.97
C MET A 777 -7.82 -1.80 -39.54
N ASP A 778 -9.06 -1.88 -39.08
CA ASP A 778 -9.38 -2.38 -37.73
C ASP A 778 -9.56 -3.90 -37.71
N GLU A 779 -8.57 -4.63 -38.23
CA GLU A 779 -8.51 -6.08 -38.10
C GLU A 779 -7.49 -6.45 -37.01
N PRO A 780 -7.94 -6.91 -35.82
CA PRO A 780 -7.01 -7.33 -34.79
C PRO A 780 -6.29 -8.61 -35.21
N PHE A 781 -5.00 -8.71 -34.86
CA PHE A 781 -4.28 -9.97 -34.92
C PHE A 781 -4.90 -10.93 -33.90
N VAL A 782 -5.59 -11.96 -34.39
CA VAL A 782 -6.21 -12.99 -33.54
C VAL A 782 -5.33 -14.23 -33.53
N SER A 783 -4.92 -14.66 -32.34
CA SER A 783 -4.17 -15.90 -32.15
C SER A 783 -4.94 -16.89 -31.28
N GLY A 784 -5.01 -18.14 -31.74
CA GLY A 784 -5.70 -19.23 -31.02
C GLY A 784 -4.93 -19.81 -29.83
N VAL A 785 -3.83 -19.18 -29.41
CA VAL A 785 -2.96 -19.68 -28.33
C VAL A 785 -3.71 -19.75 -27.02
N SER A 786 -3.60 -20.91 -26.36
CA SER A 786 -4.21 -21.15 -25.05
C SER A 786 -3.20 -20.98 -23.92
N THR A 787 -3.68 -20.65 -22.72
CA THR A 787 -2.82 -20.57 -21.52
C THR A 787 -2.11 -21.88 -21.22
N VAL A 788 -2.73 -23.03 -21.55
CA VAL A 788 -2.13 -24.36 -21.37
C VAL A 788 -0.87 -24.53 -22.23
N GLN A 789 -0.87 -23.99 -23.46
CA GLN A 789 0.31 -24.03 -24.32
C GLN A 789 1.47 -23.18 -23.78
N LEU A 790 1.18 -22.14 -22.99
CA LEU A 790 2.18 -21.24 -22.39
C LEU A 790 2.69 -21.70 -21.01
N LEU A 791 2.23 -22.84 -20.48
CA LEU A 791 2.65 -23.33 -19.16
C LEU A 791 4.17 -23.55 -19.05
N LEU A 792 4.80 -24.07 -20.11
CA LEU A 792 6.23 -24.46 -20.13
C LEU A 792 7.01 -23.82 -21.29
N GLY A 793 6.40 -22.93 -22.06
CA GLY A 793 6.99 -22.38 -23.29
C GLY A 793 6.67 -20.91 -23.50
N SER A 794 7.14 -20.38 -24.61
CA SER A 794 6.81 -19.05 -25.12
C SER A 794 6.33 -19.14 -26.56
N ILE A 795 5.58 -18.15 -27.01
CA ILE A 795 5.25 -17.97 -28.42
C ILE A 795 5.83 -16.65 -28.92
N SER A 796 6.44 -16.67 -30.11
CA SER A 796 6.90 -15.46 -30.79
C SER A 796 5.83 -14.97 -31.76
N ILE A 797 5.41 -13.72 -31.60
CA ILE A 797 4.39 -13.06 -32.41
C ILE A 797 5.12 -12.15 -33.41
N PRO A 798 5.11 -12.46 -34.72
CA PRO A 798 5.76 -11.63 -35.72
C PRO A 798 5.02 -10.30 -35.90
N LEU A 799 5.76 -9.20 -36.00
CA LEU A 799 5.20 -7.87 -36.25
C LEU A 799 5.32 -7.53 -37.75
N SER A 800 4.30 -7.92 -38.53
CA SER A 800 4.33 -7.83 -39.99
C SER A 800 4.12 -6.41 -40.55
N ASP A 801 3.43 -5.52 -39.81
CA ASP A 801 3.11 -4.15 -40.27
C ASP A 801 3.35 -3.05 -39.22
N LEU A 802 4.63 -2.79 -38.91
CA LEU A 802 5.05 -1.69 -38.03
C LEU A 802 4.84 -0.28 -38.64
N GLY A 803 4.27 -0.18 -39.85
CA GLY A 803 3.93 1.10 -40.48
C GLY A 803 2.54 1.63 -40.09
N ALA A 804 1.71 0.80 -39.48
CA ALA A 804 0.40 1.20 -39.00
C ALA A 804 0.51 2.07 -37.74
N LEU A 805 -0.33 3.11 -37.64
CA LEU A 805 -0.42 3.97 -36.45
C LEU A 805 -0.98 3.22 -35.22
N ARG A 806 -1.71 2.14 -35.49
CA ARG A 806 -2.40 1.30 -34.50
C ARG A 806 -2.36 -0.15 -34.95
N THR A 807 -1.99 -1.05 -34.04
CA THR A 807 -2.09 -2.50 -34.26
C THR A 807 -2.71 -3.13 -33.03
N SER A 808 -3.78 -3.90 -33.20
CA SER A 808 -4.51 -4.53 -32.09
C SER A 808 -4.24 -6.02 -32.06
N PHE A 809 -4.05 -6.59 -30.86
CA PHE A 809 -3.82 -8.01 -30.64
C PHE A 809 -4.90 -8.58 -29.73
N HIS A 810 -5.46 -9.72 -30.13
CA HIS A 810 -6.51 -10.39 -29.38
C HIS A 810 -6.19 -11.88 -29.20
N PHE A 811 -6.14 -12.30 -27.95
CA PHE A 811 -5.86 -13.68 -27.55
C PHE A 811 -7.05 -14.25 -26.76
N PRO A 812 -8.11 -14.73 -27.45
CA PRO A 812 -9.37 -15.13 -26.82
C PRO A 812 -9.23 -16.35 -25.90
N ASN A 813 -8.24 -17.22 -26.13
CA ASN A 813 -8.04 -18.46 -25.37
C ASN A 813 -7.06 -18.29 -24.18
N LEU A 814 -6.60 -17.07 -23.90
CA LEU A 814 -5.81 -16.78 -22.70
C LEU A 814 -6.72 -16.50 -21.50
N LEU A 815 -6.33 -16.99 -20.33
CA LEU A 815 -7.13 -16.88 -19.12
C LEU A 815 -6.95 -15.49 -18.51
N SER A 816 -7.98 -14.66 -18.63
CA SER A 816 -8.06 -13.34 -17.99
C SER A 816 -8.47 -13.50 -16.51
N ASN A 817 -7.49 -13.79 -15.65
CA ASN A 817 -7.69 -13.98 -14.22
C ASN A 817 -6.62 -13.26 -13.39
N ALA A 818 -7.03 -12.71 -12.24
CA ALA A 818 -6.18 -12.04 -11.25
C ALA A 818 -4.99 -12.87 -10.76
N LEU A 819 -5.07 -14.19 -10.89
CA LEU A 819 -4.06 -15.13 -10.43
C LEU A 819 -3.00 -15.48 -11.48
N ILE A 820 -3.05 -14.94 -12.69
CA ILE A 820 -2.07 -15.23 -13.76
C ILE A 820 -1.47 -13.93 -14.27
N VAL A 821 -0.16 -13.93 -14.47
CA VAL A 821 0.59 -12.81 -15.06
C VAL A 821 1.32 -13.30 -16.29
N TYR A 822 1.08 -12.62 -17.42
CA TYR A 822 1.79 -12.87 -18.67
C TYR A 822 2.97 -11.90 -18.79
N ARG A 823 4.03 -12.33 -19.47
CA ARG A 823 5.20 -11.50 -19.80
C ARG A 823 5.29 -11.33 -21.30
N ILE A 824 5.51 -10.08 -21.71
CA ILE A 824 5.90 -9.74 -23.08
C ILE A 824 7.39 -9.37 -23.08
N SER A 825 8.15 -9.95 -24.00
CA SER A 825 9.54 -9.58 -24.23
C SER A 825 9.71 -9.14 -25.68
N PRO A 826 10.03 -7.86 -25.94
CA PRO A 826 10.27 -7.39 -27.30
C PRO A 826 11.59 -7.95 -27.82
N HIS A 827 11.56 -8.57 -29.01
CA HIS A 827 12.75 -9.09 -29.67
C HIS A 827 13.25 -8.09 -30.71
N HIS A 828 14.39 -7.47 -30.42
CA HIS A 828 15.02 -6.47 -31.29
C HIS A 828 16.10 -7.09 -32.19
N ARG A 829 16.20 -6.62 -33.44
CA ARG A 829 17.30 -6.94 -34.34
C ARG A 829 18.54 -6.15 -33.91
N VAL A 830 19.68 -6.81 -33.81
CA VAL A 830 20.96 -6.14 -33.54
C VAL A 830 21.30 -5.25 -34.73
N SER A 831 21.07 -3.94 -34.61
CA SER A 831 21.39 -2.91 -35.60
C SER A 831 22.33 -1.89 -34.97
N ASP A 832 23.40 -1.52 -35.68
CA ASP A 832 24.40 -0.53 -35.24
C ASP A 832 23.85 0.92 -35.21
N LYS A 833 22.62 1.15 -35.69
CA LYS A 833 21.97 2.46 -35.70
C LYS A 833 20.67 2.40 -34.89
N PRO A 834 20.59 3.03 -33.71
CA PRO A 834 19.34 3.15 -32.97
C PRO A 834 18.33 3.99 -33.77
N CYS A 835 17.04 3.70 -33.62
CA CYS A 835 15.97 4.50 -34.22
C CYS A 835 16.15 6.00 -33.96
N ALA A 836 16.57 6.73 -34.99
CA ALA A 836 16.81 8.16 -34.92
C ALA A 836 15.47 8.92 -35.03
N ASP A 837 15.03 9.47 -33.90
CA ASP A 837 14.00 10.52 -33.79
C ASP A 837 12.55 10.14 -34.21
N PRO A 838 11.94 9.08 -33.62
CA PRO A 838 10.52 8.80 -33.80
C PRO A 838 9.65 9.85 -33.11
N LEU A 839 8.56 10.28 -33.76
CA LEU A 839 7.58 11.20 -33.15
C LEU A 839 6.88 10.54 -31.94
N LEU A 840 6.57 9.25 -32.07
CA LEU A 840 6.06 8.38 -31.01
C LEU A 840 6.74 7.01 -31.15
N ALA A 841 7.49 6.60 -30.12
CA ALA A 841 8.02 5.25 -30.05
C ALA A 841 6.90 4.22 -29.83
N PRO A 842 7.09 2.95 -30.24
CA PRO A 842 6.09 1.91 -30.04
C PRO A 842 5.69 1.80 -28.57
N LEU A 843 4.43 2.14 -28.30
CA LEU A 843 3.81 2.16 -26.98
C LEU A 843 2.76 1.07 -26.91
N LEU A 844 3.03 0.05 -26.10
CA LEU A 844 2.06 -1.02 -25.83
C LEU A 844 1.08 -0.55 -24.76
N VAL A 845 -0.21 -0.62 -25.07
CA VAL A 845 -1.32 -0.24 -24.21
C VAL A 845 -2.11 -1.49 -23.88
N HIS A 846 -2.12 -1.87 -22.60
CA HIS A 846 -2.79 -3.06 -22.10
C HIS A 846 -3.94 -2.67 -21.17
N THR A 847 -5.15 -3.13 -21.48
CA THR A 847 -6.35 -2.90 -20.66
C THR A 847 -6.61 -4.12 -19.77
N SER A 848 -6.26 -4.03 -18.49
CA SER A 848 -6.38 -5.11 -17.50
C SER A 848 -7.79 -5.27 -16.92
N HIS A 849 -8.60 -4.20 -17.00
CA HIS A 849 -10.00 -4.07 -16.58
C HIS A 849 -10.65 -2.91 -17.38
N PRO A 850 -11.99 -2.83 -17.53
CA PRO A 850 -12.66 -1.70 -18.19
C PRO A 850 -12.34 -0.30 -17.64
N SER A 851 -11.69 -0.24 -16.48
CA SER A 851 -11.30 1.00 -15.79
C SER A 851 -9.80 1.09 -15.48
N GLU A 852 -9.00 0.13 -15.98
CA GLU A 852 -7.55 0.06 -15.77
C GLU A 852 -6.80 -0.15 -17.09
N THR A 853 -5.83 0.72 -17.36
CA THR A 853 -4.96 0.67 -18.53
C THR A 853 -3.51 0.83 -18.07
N HIS A 854 -2.61 0.08 -18.68
CA HIS A 854 -1.17 0.18 -18.49
C HIS A 854 -0.46 0.53 -19.79
N TYR A 855 0.65 1.25 -19.66
CA TYR A 855 1.42 1.78 -20.78
C TYR A 855 2.87 1.31 -20.67
N PHE A 856 3.36 0.63 -21.71
CA PHE A 856 4.69 0.03 -21.72
C PHE A 856 5.44 0.45 -22.99
N PRO A 857 6.46 1.32 -22.89
CA PRO A 857 7.34 1.59 -24.02
C PRO A 857 8.16 0.35 -24.37
N LEU A 858 8.26 0.01 -25.66
CA LEU A 858 8.98 -1.20 -26.11
C LEU A 858 10.48 -0.99 -26.34
N ASN A 859 10.95 0.26 -26.28
CA ASN A 859 12.35 0.65 -26.53
C ASN A 859 13.17 0.81 -25.21
N VAL A 860 12.78 0.11 -24.14
CA VAL A 860 13.42 0.23 -22.81
C VAL A 860 14.69 -0.62 -22.73
N ALA A 861 15.66 -0.17 -21.92
CA ALA A 861 16.83 -0.95 -21.52
C ALA A 861 16.44 -2.37 -21.03
N PRO A 862 17.29 -3.39 -21.25
CA PRO A 862 16.95 -4.81 -21.12
C PRO A 862 16.56 -5.31 -19.71
N SER A 863 16.55 -4.45 -18.69
CA SER A 863 16.32 -4.83 -17.29
C SER A 863 14.85 -4.78 -16.84
N HIS A 864 13.93 -4.11 -17.54
CA HIS A 864 12.54 -3.97 -17.10
C HIS A 864 11.61 -5.02 -17.75
N ARG A 865 10.87 -5.78 -16.94
CA ARG A 865 9.92 -6.81 -17.41
C ARG A 865 8.57 -6.17 -17.72
N ILE A 866 8.06 -6.38 -18.94
CA ILE A 866 6.70 -5.98 -19.31
C ILE A 866 5.74 -7.08 -18.85
N LEU A 867 4.99 -6.82 -17.79
CA LEU A 867 4.07 -7.76 -17.16
C LEU A 867 2.62 -7.37 -17.43
N LEU A 868 1.89 -8.24 -18.12
CA LEU A 868 0.47 -8.09 -18.41
C LEU A 868 -0.34 -8.90 -17.41
N HIS A 869 -1.04 -8.19 -16.53
CA HIS A 869 -1.94 -8.78 -15.56
C HIS A 869 -3.38 -8.34 -15.83
N THR A 870 -4.34 -9.08 -15.29
CA THR A 870 -5.76 -8.75 -15.35
C THR A 870 -6.33 -8.84 -13.95
N HIS A 871 -7.48 -8.24 -13.69
CA HIS A 871 -8.16 -8.42 -12.40
C HIS A 871 -9.69 -8.45 -12.51
N ALA A 872 -10.20 -8.68 -13.73
CA ALA A 872 -11.62 -8.82 -14.02
C ALA A 872 -12.27 -10.02 -13.30
N ILE A 873 -11.56 -11.14 -13.22
CA ILE A 873 -11.97 -12.34 -12.47
C ILE A 873 -10.98 -12.56 -11.34
N ALA A 874 -11.47 -12.68 -10.11
CA ALA A 874 -10.64 -12.88 -8.93
C ALA A 874 -11.33 -13.78 -7.89
N PRO A 875 -10.57 -14.39 -6.96
CA PRO A 875 -11.15 -15.23 -5.92
C PRO A 875 -12.22 -14.50 -5.12
N HIS A 876 -13.42 -15.09 -5.05
CA HIS A 876 -14.54 -14.58 -4.25
C HIS A 876 -15.14 -13.23 -4.68
N VAL A 877 -14.73 -12.69 -5.83
CA VAL A 877 -15.34 -11.50 -6.44
C VAL A 877 -16.25 -11.95 -7.57
N HIS A 878 -17.47 -11.43 -7.59
CA HIS A 878 -18.42 -11.76 -8.65
C HIS A 878 -18.05 -11.06 -9.95
N SER A 879 -17.81 -11.84 -11.00
CA SER A 879 -17.54 -11.30 -12.34
C SER A 879 -18.85 -11.11 -13.09
N GLU A 880 -19.20 -9.87 -13.41
CA GLU A 880 -20.15 -9.63 -14.49
C GLU A 880 -19.50 -10.03 -15.81
N ARG A 881 -20.20 -10.83 -16.64
CA ARG A 881 -19.68 -11.40 -17.91
C ARG A 881 -19.52 -10.36 -19.04
N THR A 882 -19.33 -9.09 -18.70
CA THR A 882 -19.38 -7.97 -19.65
C THR A 882 -18.10 -7.81 -20.47
N LEU A 883 -16.97 -8.41 -20.05
CA LEU A 883 -15.72 -8.38 -20.80
C LEU A 883 -15.60 -9.57 -21.77
N PRO A 884 -15.13 -9.34 -23.01
CA PRO A 884 -14.74 -10.43 -23.90
C PRO A 884 -13.62 -11.26 -23.24
N PRO A 885 -13.72 -12.59 -23.25
CA PRO A 885 -12.69 -13.45 -22.67
C PRO A 885 -11.38 -13.30 -23.45
N GLY A 886 -10.25 -13.30 -22.74
CA GLY A 886 -8.92 -13.25 -23.35
C GLY A 886 -8.05 -12.09 -22.88
N LEU A 887 -6.89 -11.98 -23.51
CA LEU A 887 -5.97 -10.85 -23.36
C LEU A 887 -6.08 -9.95 -24.59
N TYR A 888 -6.22 -8.65 -24.38
CA TYR A 888 -6.28 -7.64 -25.43
C TYR A 888 -5.27 -6.53 -25.16
N PHE A 889 -4.45 -6.20 -26.15
CA PHE A 889 -3.56 -5.05 -26.08
C PHE A 889 -3.39 -4.41 -27.46
N THR A 890 -3.10 -3.11 -27.46
CA THR A 890 -2.94 -2.30 -28.66
C THR A 890 -1.55 -1.69 -28.67
N LEU A 891 -0.92 -1.65 -29.84
CA LEU A 891 0.35 -0.97 -30.08
C LEU A 891 0.09 0.32 -30.85
N TYR A 892 0.51 1.45 -30.28
CA TYR A 892 0.55 2.74 -30.98
C TYR A 892 1.98 3.08 -31.39
N SER A 893 2.15 3.61 -32.60
CA SER A 893 3.47 3.96 -33.13
C SER A 893 3.36 5.11 -34.14
N SER A 894 4.47 5.83 -34.35
CA SER A 894 4.57 6.85 -35.39
C SER A 894 4.85 6.31 -36.81
N GLY A 895 5.04 5.00 -36.96
CA GLY A 895 5.21 4.35 -38.27
C GLY A 895 6.50 4.73 -39.02
N SER A 896 7.47 5.38 -38.38
CA SER A 896 8.70 5.85 -39.03
C SER A 896 9.61 4.71 -39.51
N LEU A 897 10.18 4.85 -40.70
CA LEU A 897 11.02 3.84 -41.37
C LEU A 897 12.23 3.37 -40.54
N GLY A 898 12.77 4.21 -39.65
CA GLY A 898 13.93 3.90 -38.81
C GLY A 898 13.63 3.01 -37.59
N CYS A 899 12.42 3.06 -37.03
CA CYS A 899 12.01 2.20 -35.91
C CYS A 899 11.42 0.86 -36.39
N ARG A 900 11.01 0.79 -37.67
CA ARG A 900 10.38 -0.37 -38.32
C ARG A 900 11.33 -1.56 -38.51
N SER A 901 12.64 -1.34 -38.52
CA SER A 901 13.66 -2.39 -38.69
C SER A 901 14.12 -3.05 -37.38
N ASP A 902 13.90 -2.39 -36.25
CA ASP A 902 14.55 -2.74 -34.98
C ASP A 902 13.71 -3.73 -34.18
N LEU A 903 12.38 -3.55 -34.08
CA LEU A 903 11.50 -4.48 -33.37
C LEU A 903 10.96 -5.55 -34.33
N VAL A 904 11.27 -6.85 -34.11
CA VAL A 904 10.93 -7.93 -35.07
C VAL A 904 9.71 -8.75 -34.62
N SER A 905 9.69 -9.14 -33.35
CA SER A 905 8.63 -9.97 -32.78
C SER A 905 8.43 -9.68 -31.29
N LEU A 906 7.29 -10.11 -30.76
CA LEU A 906 6.98 -10.08 -29.33
C LEU A 906 6.89 -11.51 -28.81
N ASP A 907 7.70 -11.85 -27.81
CA ASP A 907 7.63 -13.15 -27.16
C ASP A 907 6.67 -13.08 -25.97
N LEU A 908 5.64 -13.92 -25.99
CA LEU A 908 4.63 -14.04 -24.94
C LEU A 908 4.84 -15.33 -24.13
N SER A 909 4.89 -15.22 -22.80
CA SER A 909 5.01 -16.34 -21.86
C SER A 909 4.30 -16.07 -20.53
N ILE A 910 4.21 -17.07 -19.64
CA ILE A 910 3.73 -16.88 -18.26
C ILE A 910 4.92 -16.49 -17.38
N ASP A 911 4.79 -15.39 -16.61
CA ASP A 911 5.75 -15.07 -15.56
C ASP A 911 5.35 -15.81 -14.27
N TRP A 912 5.97 -16.98 -14.06
CA TRP A 912 5.69 -17.82 -12.90
C TRP A 912 6.02 -17.14 -11.58
N PHE A 913 7.04 -16.28 -11.56
CA PHE A 913 7.44 -15.58 -10.34
C PHE A 913 6.37 -14.58 -9.91
N ALA A 914 5.91 -13.72 -10.84
CA ALA A 914 4.82 -12.79 -10.59
C ALA A 914 3.49 -13.51 -10.30
N THR A 915 3.20 -14.60 -11.02
CA THR A 915 2.01 -15.44 -10.83
C THR A 915 1.95 -16.03 -9.41
N LEU A 916 3.06 -16.58 -8.91
CA LEU A 916 3.14 -17.12 -7.55
C LEU A 916 3.04 -16.04 -6.47
N GLY A 917 3.62 -14.85 -6.71
CA GLY A 917 3.45 -13.69 -5.84
C GLY A 917 1.98 -13.27 -5.68
N ARG A 918 1.19 -13.34 -6.77
CA ARG A 918 -0.25 -13.08 -6.73
C ARG A 918 -0.99 -14.10 -5.87
N TRP A 919 -0.69 -15.39 -5.99
CA TRP A 919 -1.36 -16.44 -5.21
C TRP A 919 -1.18 -16.25 -3.71
N ALA A 920 0.05 -15.95 -3.28
CA ALA A 920 0.37 -15.74 -1.87
C ALA A 920 -0.43 -14.57 -1.26
N SER A 921 -0.54 -13.45 -2.00
CA SER A 921 -1.28 -12.27 -1.53
C SER A 921 -2.79 -12.49 -1.38
N ARG A 922 -3.39 -13.42 -2.14
CA ARG A 922 -4.86 -13.64 -2.17
C ARG A 922 -5.36 -14.73 -1.22
N TYR A 923 -4.51 -15.68 -0.83
CA TYR A 923 -4.91 -16.86 -0.05
C TYR A 923 -4.30 -16.93 1.35
N PHE A 924 -3.76 -15.83 1.89
CA PHE A 924 -3.09 -15.85 3.21
C PHE A 924 -4.00 -16.31 4.37
N THR A 925 -5.31 -16.02 4.32
CA THR A 925 -6.31 -16.45 5.32
C THR A 925 -6.65 -17.95 5.25
N VAL A 926 -6.35 -18.61 4.13
CA VAL A 926 -6.59 -20.04 3.93
C VAL A 926 -5.70 -20.87 4.84
N LEU A 927 -4.45 -20.46 5.05
CA LEU A 927 -3.47 -21.22 5.83
C LEU A 927 -3.92 -21.48 7.28
N PRO A 928 -4.29 -20.48 8.10
CA PRO A 928 -4.73 -20.74 9.47
C PRO A 928 -6.03 -21.53 9.53
N THR A 929 -6.94 -21.34 8.58
CA THR A 929 -8.24 -22.06 8.57
C THR A 929 -8.08 -23.51 8.15
N TRP A 930 -7.31 -23.80 7.10
CA TRP A 930 -7.05 -25.18 6.66
C TRP A 930 -6.17 -25.95 7.64
N ALA A 931 -5.27 -25.28 8.35
CA ALA A 931 -4.50 -25.89 9.44
C ALA A 931 -5.42 -26.45 10.54
N ILE A 932 -6.53 -25.77 10.89
CA ILE A 932 -7.56 -26.29 11.80
C ILE A 932 -8.16 -27.60 11.24
N GLY A 933 -8.42 -27.66 9.93
CA GLY A 933 -8.95 -28.87 9.28
C GLY A 933 -8.00 -30.07 9.28
N VAL A 934 -6.68 -29.82 9.33
CA VAL A 934 -5.65 -30.87 9.41
C VAL A 934 -5.55 -31.46 10.83
N THR A 935 -5.97 -30.73 11.88
CA THR A 935 -5.92 -31.22 13.26
C THR A 935 -6.99 -32.30 13.54
N GLY A 936 -6.67 -33.58 13.28
CA GLY A 936 -7.56 -34.75 13.45
C GLY A 936 -7.01 -35.86 14.38
N LYS A 937 -7.92 -36.61 15.04
CA LYS A 937 -7.73 -37.63 16.12
C LYS A 937 -7.14 -38.99 15.65
N VAL A 938 -6.64 -39.95 16.46
CA VAL A 938 -5.92 -40.10 17.76
C VAL A 938 -5.18 -41.44 17.61
N PRO A 939 -3.87 -41.37 17.37
CA PRO A 939 -2.87 -41.72 18.40
C PRO A 939 -2.08 -40.46 18.85
N ALA A 940 -0.85 -40.63 19.35
CA ALA A 940 0.03 -39.51 19.71
C ALA A 940 0.11 -38.50 18.56
N VAL A 941 0.25 -37.19 18.85
CA VAL A 941 0.21 -36.15 17.80
C VAL A 941 1.23 -36.42 16.69
N GLU A 942 2.43 -36.89 17.05
CA GLU A 942 3.47 -37.27 16.11
C GLU A 942 3.06 -38.47 15.22
N GLU A 943 2.49 -39.52 15.80
CA GLU A 943 1.98 -40.68 15.07
C GLU A 943 0.74 -40.34 14.23
N SER A 944 -0.08 -39.42 14.70
CA SER A 944 -1.25 -38.91 13.98
C SER A 944 -0.83 -38.09 12.76
N LEU A 945 0.21 -37.27 12.90
CA LEU A 945 0.78 -36.49 11.79
C LEU A 945 1.46 -37.40 10.77
N THR A 946 2.24 -38.41 11.19
CA THR A 946 2.85 -39.37 10.26
C THR A 946 1.81 -40.23 9.55
N THR A 947 0.74 -40.63 10.25
CA THR A 947 -0.39 -41.35 9.63
C THR A 947 -1.14 -40.46 8.64
N PHE A 948 -1.36 -39.18 8.99
CA PHE A 948 -2.01 -38.21 8.13
C PHE A 948 -1.20 -37.97 6.86
N THR A 949 0.11 -37.70 6.97
CA THR A 949 1.00 -37.46 5.82
C THR A 949 1.16 -38.71 4.95
N GLY A 950 1.23 -39.90 5.57
CA GLY A 950 1.37 -41.17 4.85
C GLY A 950 0.11 -41.62 4.09
N THR A 951 -1.10 -41.30 4.58
CA THR A 951 -2.35 -41.86 4.02
C THR A 951 -3.41 -40.82 3.66
N SER A 952 -3.83 -39.99 4.62
CA SER A 952 -4.97 -39.08 4.47
C SER A 952 -4.64 -37.91 3.55
N LEU A 953 -3.43 -37.36 3.65
CA LEU A 953 -2.93 -36.28 2.81
C LEU A 953 -2.98 -36.66 1.33
N ARG A 954 -2.57 -37.86 0.95
CA ARG A 954 -2.61 -38.33 -0.45
C ARG A 954 -4.03 -38.29 -1.03
N ARG A 955 -5.02 -38.75 -0.26
CA ARG A 955 -6.44 -38.70 -0.66
C ARG A 955 -6.95 -37.27 -0.72
N LEU A 956 -6.64 -36.46 0.28
CA LEU A 956 -7.04 -35.05 0.34
C LEU A 956 -6.42 -34.23 -0.78
N LEU A 957 -5.18 -34.50 -1.20
CA LEU A 957 -4.55 -33.84 -2.35
C LEU A 957 -5.34 -34.13 -3.64
N LEU A 958 -5.68 -35.40 -3.91
CA LEU A 958 -6.49 -35.77 -5.07
C LEU A 958 -7.90 -35.15 -4.99
N CYS A 959 -8.55 -35.22 -3.83
CA CYS A 959 -9.85 -34.59 -3.62
C CYS A 959 -9.79 -33.07 -3.77
N SER A 960 -8.70 -32.43 -3.34
CA SER A 960 -8.52 -30.98 -3.41
C SER A 960 -8.39 -30.49 -4.85
N ILE A 961 -7.72 -31.26 -5.71
CA ILE A 961 -7.64 -31.02 -7.16
C ILE A 961 -9.02 -31.20 -7.80
N ALA A 962 -9.69 -32.33 -7.51
CA ALA A 962 -11.00 -32.63 -8.06
C ALA A 962 -12.04 -31.57 -7.66
N LEU A 963 -12.07 -31.17 -6.40
CA LEU A 963 -12.99 -30.15 -5.89
C LEU A 963 -12.70 -28.77 -6.49
N SER A 964 -11.43 -28.44 -6.72
CA SER A 964 -11.01 -27.19 -7.36
C SER A 964 -11.40 -27.11 -8.84
N ALA A 965 -11.58 -28.26 -9.50
CA ALA A 965 -12.05 -28.36 -10.88
C ALA A 965 -13.59 -28.37 -11.01
N VAL A 966 -14.32 -28.52 -9.90
CA VAL A 966 -15.80 -28.42 -9.89
C VAL A 966 -16.19 -26.95 -9.88
N PRO A 967 -17.13 -26.50 -10.74
CA PRO A 967 -17.60 -25.11 -10.79
C PRO A 967 -18.53 -24.79 -9.60
N LEU A 968 -17.95 -24.73 -8.40
CA LEU A 968 -18.62 -24.29 -7.20
C LEU A 968 -18.87 -22.77 -7.26
N ALA A 969 -19.93 -22.30 -6.60
CA ALA A 969 -20.15 -20.86 -6.48
C ALA A 969 -18.97 -20.17 -5.79
N GLU A 970 -18.61 -18.97 -6.24
CA GLU A 970 -17.43 -18.18 -5.81
C GLU A 970 -17.34 -17.96 -4.29
N LYS A 971 -18.46 -18.08 -3.57
CA LYS A 971 -18.54 -18.00 -2.10
C LYS A 971 -17.97 -19.23 -1.36
N TYR A 972 -17.70 -20.33 -2.06
CA TYR A 972 -17.22 -21.59 -1.49
C TYR A 972 -15.79 -21.90 -1.91
N TYR A 973 -15.11 -22.71 -1.11
CA TYR A 973 -13.77 -23.23 -1.34
C TYR A 973 -12.77 -22.13 -1.72
N LEU A 974 -11.97 -22.24 -2.78
CA LEU A 974 -11.01 -21.20 -3.17
C LEU A 974 -11.62 -20.09 -4.05
N GLY A 975 -12.90 -20.17 -4.42
CA GLY A 975 -13.54 -19.15 -5.26
C GLY A 975 -12.96 -19.02 -6.67
N ASN A 976 -12.41 -20.11 -7.23
CA ASN A 976 -11.77 -20.16 -8.55
C ASN A 976 -12.71 -20.64 -9.69
N SER A 977 -14.01 -20.74 -9.41
CA SER A 977 -15.08 -21.04 -10.39
C SER A 977 -14.90 -22.33 -11.22
N GLY A 978 -14.06 -23.27 -10.77
CA GLY A 978 -13.82 -24.55 -11.47
C GLY A 978 -12.73 -24.50 -12.55
N GLU A 979 -11.91 -23.44 -12.60
CA GLU A 979 -10.84 -23.32 -13.59
C GLU A 979 -9.74 -24.38 -13.40
N LEU A 980 -9.60 -25.28 -14.38
CA LEU A 980 -8.69 -26.43 -14.31
C LEU A 980 -7.22 -26.02 -14.15
N LEU A 981 -6.78 -24.91 -14.75
CA LEU A 981 -5.41 -24.43 -14.61
C LEU A 981 -5.08 -24.00 -13.17
N LEU A 982 -6.09 -23.54 -12.44
CA LEU A 982 -5.96 -23.09 -11.06
C LEU A 982 -6.16 -24.23 -10.05
N SER A 983 -6.44 -25.46 -10.51
CA SER A 983 -6.68 -26.61 -9.64
C SER A 983 -5.45 -26.99 -8.81
N ALA A 984 -4.24 -26.61 -9.26
CA ALA A 984 -2.97 -26.85 -8.57
C ALA A 984 -2.77 -25.97 -7.31
N ILE A 985 -3.53 -24.89 -7.15
CA ILE A 985 -3.41 -24.00 -5.97
C ILE A 985 -3.83 -24.72 -4.69
N ALA A 986 -4.94 -25.45 -4.75
CA ALA A 986 -5.49 -26.21 -3.63
C ALA A 986 -4.50 -27.21 -3.00
N PRO A 987 -3.91 -28.16 -3.75
CA PRO A 987 -2.96 -29.10 -3.17
C PRO A 987 -1.70 -28.40 -2.62
N LEU A 988 -1.25 -27.29 -3.23
CA LEU A 988 -0.13 -26.49 -2.72
C LEU A 988 -0.44 -25.89 -1.34
N LEU A 989 -1.60 -25.24 -1.18
CA LEU A 989 -2.05 -24.67 0.09
C LEU A 989 -2.25 -25.74 1.17
N LEU A 990 -2.74 -26.93 0.79
CA LEU A 990 -2.89 -28.05 1.71
C LEU A 990 -1.54 -28.59 2.20
N LEU A 991 -0.53 -28.68 1.33
CA LEU A 991 0.83 -29.06 1.71
C LEU A 991 1.44 -28.06 2.69
N ILE A 992 1.34 -26.76 2.37
CA ILE A 992 1.83 -25.67 3.24
C ILE A 992 1.16 -25.72 4.61
N SER A 993 -0.17 -25.83 4.63
CA SER A 993 -0.95 -25.90 5.87
C SER A 993 -0.55 -27.12 6.71
N THR A 994 -0.36 -28.28 6.08
CA THR A 994 0.07 -29.51 6.76
C THR A 994 1.48 -29.38 7.34
N GLY A 995 2.42 -28.82 6.57
CA GLY A 995 3.78 -28.58 7.05
C GLY A 995 3.83 -27.58 8.20
N PHE A 996 3.00 -26.53 8.17
CA PHE A 996 2.90 -25.59 9.29
C PHE A 996 2.31 -26.21 10.55
N VAL A 997 1.34 -27.12 10.44
CA VAL A 997 0.85 -27.87 11.61
C VAL A 997 1.98 -28.69 12.24
N ALA A 998 2.84 -29.31 11.42
CA ALA A 998 4.02 -30.03 11.91
C ALA A 998 5.06 -29.11 12.59
N VAL A 999 5.38 -27.97 11.96
CA VAL A 999 6.29 -26.95 12.55
C VAL A 999 5.71 -26.41 13.87
N SER A 1000 4.43 -26.08 13.89
CA SER A 1000 3.71 -25.62 15.09
C SER A 1000 3.79 -26.64 16.23
N TRP A 1001 3.63 -27.93 15.92
CA TRP A 1001 3.78 -29.00 16.91
C TRP A 1001 5.20 -29.07 17.49
N TRP A 1002 6.24 -28.96 16.66
CA TRP A 1002 7.61 -28.92 17.16
C TRP A 1002 7.90 -27.69 18.01
N MET A 1003 7.38 -26.52 17.61
CA MET A 1003 7.47 -25.30 18.39
C MET A 1003 6.78 -25.45 19.75
N LEU A 1004 5.59 -26.05 19.81
CA LEU A 1004 4.89 -26.33 21.07
C LEU A 1004 5.68 -27.30 21.95
N ARG A 1005 6.27 -28.36 21.40
CA ARG A 1005 7.16 -29.27 22.17
C ARG A 1005 8.38 -28.53 22.72
N ALA A 1006 9.01 -27.69 21.91
CA ALA A 1006 10.15 -26.88 22.33
C ALA A 1006 9.76 -25.87 23.44
N LEU A 1007 8.58 -25.27 23.36
CA LEU A 1007 8.04 -24.36 24.37
C LEU A 1007 7.66 -25.08 25.68
N MET A 1008 7.08 -26.27 25.59
CA MET A 1008 6.70 -27.07 26.77
C MET A 1008 7.91 -27.62 27.53
N PHE A 1009 9.05 -27.85 26.87
CA PHE A 1009 10.27 -28.38 27.49
C PHE A 1009 10.74 -27.56 28.70
N PRO A 1010 11.05 -26.25 28.60
CA PRO A 1010 11.48 -25.45 29.75
C PRO A 1010 10.37 -25.27 30.81
N LEU A 1011 9.10 -25.15 30.37
CA LEU A 1011 7.95 -25.04 31.28
C LEU A 1011 7.76 -26.26 32.17
N GLY A 1012 8.11 -27.45 31.67
CA GLY A 1012 8.09 -28.70 32.44
C GLY A 1012 9.14 -28.72 33.56
N PHE A 1013 10.35 -28.19 33.31
CA PHE A 1013 11.43 -28.17 34.30
C PHE A 1013 11.16 -27.23 35.48
N LEU A 1014 10.50 -26.09 35.24
CA LEU A 1014 10.11 -25.13 36.28
C LEU A 1014 9.24 -25.73 37.40
N ARG A 1015 8.65 -26.93 37.19
CA ARG A 1015 7.79 -27.62 38.15
C ARG A 1015 8.50 -28.68 39.00
N MET A 1016 9.78 -29.02 38.73
CA MET A 1016 10.49 -30.02 39.56
C MET A 1016 10.60 -29.63 41.05
N GLY A 1017 10.40 -28.36 41.41
CA GLY A 1017 10.38 -27.87 42.81
C GLY A 1017 9.02 -27.90 43.52
N ALA A 1018 7.89 -28.14 42.84
CA ALA A 1018 6.54 -28.04 43.43
C ALA A 1018 5.65 -29.22 43.02
N SER A 1019 6.00 -30.42 43.49
CA SER A 1019 5.19 -31.64 43.29
C SER A 1019 3.96 -31.64 44.20
N ARG A 1020 2.87 -30.96 43.79
CA ARG A 1020 1.53 -31.22 44.35
C ARG A 1020 0.96 -32.45 43.64
N ARG A 1021 0.79 -33.57 44.35
CA ARG A 1021 0.05 -34.76 43.87
C ARG A 1021 -1.28 -34.29 43.26
N ARG A 1022 -1.56 -34.64 41.99
CA ARG A 1022 -2.89 -34.47 41.38
C ARG A 1022 -3.88 -35.30 42.21
N ARG A 1023 -4.72 -34.64 43.00
CA ARG A 1023 -5.82 -35.30 43.71
C ARG A 1023 -6.94 -35.47 42.69
N GLU A 1024 -7.40 -36.70 42.49
CA GLU A 1024 -8.55 -36.98 41.63
C GLU A 1024 -9.81 -36.47 42.32
N GLU A 1025 -10.54 -35.58 41.65
CA GLU A 1025 -11.74 -34.94 42.19
C GLU A 1025 -12.98 -35.48 41.50
N THR A 1026 -14.05 -35.67 42.27
CA THR A 1026 -15.31 -36.28 41.79
C THR A 1026 -16.26 -35.28 41.16
N SER A 1027 -16.08 -33.98 41.44
CA SER A 1027 -16.93 -32.88 40.95
C SER A 1027 -16.19 -31.54 41.05
N VAL A 1028 -16.62 -30.55 40.27
CA VAL A 1028 -16.08 -29.18 40.34
C VAL A 1028 -16.17 -28.58 41.76
N HIS A 1029 -15.08 -27.93 42.22
CA HIS A 1029 -15.07 -27.23 43.49
C HIS A 1029 -15.96 -25.98 43.47
N ARG A 1030 -16.55 -25.66 44.63
CA ARG A 1030 -17.29 -24.39 44.82
C ARG A 1030 -16.44 -23.16 44.50
N SER A 1031 -15.15 -23.18 44.85
CA SER A 1031 -14.21 -22.09 44.51
C SER A 1031 -14.01 -21.90 43.01
N THR A 1032 -13.99 -22.99 42.24
CA THR A 1032 -13.86 -22.95 40.78
C THR A 1032 -15.13 -22.38 40.14
N VAL A 1033 -16.31 -22.78 40.63
CA VAL A 1033 -17.59 -22.20 40.18
C VAL A 1033 -17.64 -20.70 40.46
N ILE A 1034 -17.20 -20.26 41.65
CA ILE A 1034 -17.12 -18.83 41.99
C ILE A 1034 -16.14 -18.11 41.06
N SER A 1035 -14.94 -18.67 40.82
CA SER A 1035 -13.96 -18.10 39.90
C SER A 1035 -14.48 -18.00 38.47
N MET A 1036 -15.17 -19.03 37.97
CA MET A 1036 -15.81 -19.01 36.64
C MET A 1036 -16.92 -17.96 36.57
N CYS A 1037 -17.76 -17.83 37.59
CA CYS A 1037 -18.77 -16.77 37.65
C CYS A 1037 -18.13 -15.38 37.65
N LEU A 1038 -17.01 -15.19 38.37
CA LEU A 1038 -16.25 -13.94 38.35
C LEU A 1038 -15.63 -13.66 36.97
N ILE A 1039 -15.07 -14.66 36.30
CA ILE A 1039 -14.54 -14.52 34.93
C ILE A 1039 -15.68 -14.18 33.97
N PHE A 1040 -16.85 -14.83 34.06
CA PHE A 1040 -18.00 -14.50 33.22
C PHE A 1040 -18.53 -13.09 33.49
N LEU A 1041 -18.55 -12.66 34.75
CA LEU A 1041 -18.91 -11.29 35.12
C LEU A 1041 -17.89 -10.28 34.58
N LEU A 1042 -16.59 -10.57 34.70
CA LEU A 1042 -15.52 -9.74 34.15
C LEU A 1042 -15.62 -9.63 32.63
N ILE A 1043 -15.91 -10.74 31.95
CA ILE A 1043 -16.12 -10.73 30.50
C ILE A 1043 -17.35 -9.92 30.14
N PHE A 1044 -18.46 -10.12 30.87
CA PHE A 1044 -19.71 -9.41 30.62
C PHE A 1044 -19.57 -7.89 30.81
N LEU A 1045 -18.76 -7.44 31.78
CA LEU A 1045 -18.64 -6.03 32.15
C LEU A 1045 -17.46 -5.28 31.53
N PHE A 1046 -16.31 -5.94 31.29
CA PHE A 1046 -15.05 -5.21 31.05
C PHE A 1046 -14.13 -5.82 30.00
N VAL A 1047 -14.02 -7.15 29.93
CA VAL A 1047 -12.94 -7.83 29.17
C VAL A 1047 -13.54 -8.61 28.00
N PRO A 1048 -12.97 -8.55 26.78
CA PRO A 1048 -13.49 -9.32 25.67
C PRO A 1048 -13.17 -10.81 25.85
N TRP A 1049 -14.05 -11.69 25.35
CA TRP A 1049 -13.92 -13.15 25.53
C TRP A 1049 -12.59 -13.71 25.00
N GLN A 1050 -11.94 -13.04 24.04
CA GLN A 1050 -10.66 -13.39 23.44
C GLN A 1050 -9.52 -13.41 24.48
N VAL A 1051 -9.55 -12.53 25.49
CA VAL A 1051 -8.57 -12.53 26.59
C VAL A 1051 -8.71 -13.80 27.42
N ALA A 1052 -9.94 -14.18 27.73
CA ALA A 1052 -10.21 -15.43 28.45
C ALA A 1052 -9.81 -16.65 27.62
N PHE A 1053 -9.98 -16.62 26.29
CA PHE A 1053 -9.54 -17.69 25.40
C PHE A 1053 -8.01 -17.81 25.36
N LEU A 1054 -7.29 -16.69 25.30
CA LEU A 1054 -5.83 -16.68 25.42
C LEU A 1054 -5.38 -17.23 26.78
N GLY A 1055 -6.05 -16.82 27.88
CA GLY A 1055 -5.83 -17.37 29.22
C GLY A 1055 -6.05 -18.89 29.27
N CYS A 1056 -7.14 -19.39 28.67
CA CYS A 1056 -7.39 -20.83 28.53
C CYS A 1056 -6.24 -21.54 27.81
N TRP A 1057 -5.75 -20.97 26.71
CA TRP A 1057 -4.63 -21.55 25.97
C TRP A 1057 -3.34 -21.60 26.81
N VAL A 1058 -3.01 -20.52 27.52
CA VAL A 1058 -1.82 -20.48 28.41
C VAL A 1058 -1.92 -21.52 29.53
N ILE A 1059 -3.09 -21.61 30.19
CA ILE A 1059 -3.33 -22.59 31.26
C ILE A 1059 -3.24 -24.01 30.71
N HIS A 1060 -3.85 -24.27 29.55
CA HIS A 1060 -3.83 -25.60 28.93
C HIS A 1060 -2.42 -26.00 28.46
N LEU A 1061 -1.65 -25.05 27.90
CA LEU A 1061 -0.23 -25.24 27.57
C LEU A 1061 0.58 -25.65 28.81
N TYR A 1062 0.39 -24.93 29.92
CA TYR A 1062 1.03 -25.23 31.19
C TYR A 1062 0.64 -26.63 31.72
N ASN A 1063 -0.65 -26.98 31.66
CA ASN A 1063 -1.15 -28.29 32.09
C ASN A 1063 -0.60 -29.44 31.24
N CYS A 1064 -0.47 -29.23 29.91
CA CYS A 1064 0.13 -30.17 28.98
C CYS A 1064 1.63 -30.37 29.25
N ALA A 1065 2.38 -29.28 29.44
CA ALA A 1065 3.81 -29.33 29.78
C ALA A 1065 4.04 -30.14 31.07
N ALA A 1066 3.23 -29.90 32.10
CA ALA A 1066 3.30 -30.64 33.34
C ALA A 1066 2.94 -32.13 33.18
N SER A 1067 1.94 -32.45 32.36
CA SER A 1067 1.56 -33.84 32.06
C SER A 1067 2.67 -34.59 31.32
N GLN A 1068 3.43 -33.92 30.46
CA GLN A 1068 4.53 -34.52 29.69
C GLN A 1068 5.69 -34.96 30.60
N VAL A 1069 6.07 -34.15 31.59
CA VAL A 1069 7.09 -34.52 32.59
C VAL A 1069 6.64 -35.72 33.43
N HIS A 1070 5.36 -35.75 33.81
CA HIS A 1070 4.81 -36.89 34.56
C HIS A 1070 4.84 -38.20 33.74
N MET A 1071 4.49 -38.13 32.45
CA MET A 1071 4.58 -39.29 31.54
C MET A 1071 6.04 -39.74 31.32
N ALA A 1072 6.98 -38.79 31.19
CA ALA A 1072 8.41 -39.10 31.08
C ALA A 1072 8.95 -39.78 32.35
N HIS A 1073 8.53 -39.32 33.52
CA HIS A 1073 8.87 -39.94 34.81
C HIS A 1073 8.26 -41.35 34.94
N LEU A 1074 7.00 -41.55 34.54
CA LEU A 1074 6.37 -42.89 34.53
C LEU A 1074 7.09 -43.85 33.58
N ALA A 1075 7.64 -43.35 32.47
CA ALA A 1075 8.44 -44.14 31.54
C ALA A 1075 9.87 -44.43 32.02
N SER A 1076 10.38 -43.69 33.01
CA SER A 1076 11.77 -43.78 33.50
C SER A 1076 11.94 -44.55 34.81
N ILE A 1077 10.87 -45.05 35.45
CA ILE A 1077 10.96 -45.85 36.68
C ILE A 1077 11.54 -47.24 36.32
N PRO A 1078 12.75 -47.61 36.79
CA PRO A 1078 13.24 -48.98 36.70
C PRO A 1078 12.47 -49.87 37.67
N ASP A 1079 12.20 -51.13 37.32
CA ASP A 1079 11.55 -52.12 38.20
C ASP A 1079 12.37 -52.30 39.50
N THR A 1080 12.06 -51.51 40.52
CA THR A 1080 12.62 -51.69 41.86
C THR A 1080 11.90 -52.83 42.53
N VAL A 1081 12.59 -53.98 42.59
CA VAL A 1081 12.51 -55.09 43.55
C VAL A 1081 11.34 -54.95 44.53
N ALA A 1082 10.26 -55.69 44.25
CA ALA A 1082 9.28 -56.00 45.28
C ALA A 1082 9.99 -56.74 46.41
N VAL A 1083 10.08 -56.13 47.60
CA VAL A 1083 10.49 -56.83 48.82
C VAL A 1083 9.43 -57.89 49.10
N PRO A 1084 9.77 -59.20 49.11
CA PRO A 1084 8.79 -60.24 49.35
C PRO A 1084 8.43 -60.24 50.83
N LEU A 1085 7.24 -59.77 51.17
CA LEU A 1085 6.62 -60.10 52.46
C LEU A 1085 6.05 -61.51 52.35
N LEU A 1086 6.69 -62.44 53.07
CA LEU A 1086 6.24 -63.78 53.44
C LEU A 1086 5.91 -64.75 52.27
N ARG A 1087 6.92 -65.58 51.97
CA ARG A 1087 6.83 -66.81 51.17
C ARG A 1087 5.92 -67.82 51.88
N ARG A 1088 4.77 -68.16 51.28
CA ARG A 1088 4.03 -69.39 51.58
C ARG A 1088 4.55 -70.47 50.64
N GLU A 1089 5.08 -71.54 51.20
CA GLU A 1089 5.62 -72.67 50.45
C GLU A 1089 4.51 -73.44 49.73
N GLY A 1090 4.79 -73.83 48.48
CA GLY A 1090 4.05 -74.85 47.74
C GLY A 1090 3.19 -74.31 46.61
N GLU A 1091 3.80 -74.03 45.45
CA GLU A 1091 3.35 -74.51 44.13
C GLU A 1091 4.26 -73.97 43.04
N ALA A 1092 4.85 -74.89 42.27
CA ALA A 1092 5.69 -74.60 41.12
C ALA A 1092 4.81 -74.35 39.89
N THR A 1093 4.88 -73.16 39.30
CA THR A 1093 4.48 -72.95 37.89
C THR A 1093 5.31 -71.86 37.20
N ALA A 1094 5.85 -72.27 36.05
CA ALA A 1094 6.30 -71.53 34.87
C ALA A 1094 6.70 -70.03 35.01
N GLU A 1095 7.98 -69.76 34.76
CA GLU A 1095 8.48 -68.44 34.37
C GLU A 1095 7.96 -68.07 32.97
N GLU A 1096 7.07 -67.08 32.89
CA GLU A 1096 6.81 -66.28 31.69
C GLU A 1096 7.54 -64.94 31.82
N PRO A 1097 8.26 -64.44 30.79
CA PRO A 1097 8.92 -63.14 30.85
C PRO A 1097 7.88 -62.01 30.79
N ARG A 1098 7.60 -61.37 31.94
CA ARG A 1098 6.70 -60.21 32.02
C ARG A 1098 7.35 -58.98 31.36
N ARG A 1099 6.75 -58.54 30.25
CA ARG A 1099 7.06 -57.31 29.52
C ARG A 1099 6.94 -56.05 30.39
N ALA A 1100 7.82 -55.09 30.12
CA ALA A 1100 7.82 -53.71 30.61
C ALA A 1100 6.40 -53.12 30.77
N SER A 1101 6.07 -52.60 31.95
CA SER A 1101 4.76 -52.02 32.23
C SER A 1101 4.60 -50.65 31.53
N ARG A 1102 3.88 -50.65 30.39
CA ARG A 1102 3.42 -49.43 29.73
C ARG A 1102 2.45 -48.67 30.66
N PRO A 1103 2.41 -47.32 30.64
CA PRO A 1103 1.41 -46.56 31.37
C PRO A 1103 -0.01 -47.04 31.00
N PRO A 1104 -0.98 -46.99 31.94
CA PRO A 1104 -2.33 -47.47 31.68
C PRO A 1104 -2.92 -46.81 30.41
N PRO A 1105 -3.60 -47.58 29.54
CA PRO A 1105 -4.03 -47.09 28.23
C PRO A 1105 -4.92 -45.84 28.29
N HIS A 1106 -5.72 -45.68 29.36
CA HIS A 1106 -6.54 -44.49 29.56
C HIS A 1106 -5.71 -43.22 29.87
N VAL A 1107 -4.60 -43.34 30.60
CA VAL A 1107 -3.69 -42.22 30.92
C VAL A 1107 -2.97 -41.74 29.66
N ALA A 1108 -2.43 -42.67 28.86
CA ALA A 1108 -1.80 -42.35 27.59
C ALA A 1108 -2.79 -41.72 26.59
N ASN A 1109 -4.01 -42.24 26.50
CA ASN A 1109 -5.06 -41.67 25.66
C ASN A 1109 -5.45 -40.25 26.09
N ASN A 1110 -5.56 -40.00 27.39
CA ASN A 1110 -5.85 -38.67 27.91
C ASN A 1110 -4.74 -37.66 27.62
N HIS A 1111 -3.48 -38.06 27.79
CA HIS A 1111 -2.34 -37.24 27.42
C HIS A 1111 -2.41 -36.85 25.93
N ASN A 1112 -2.64 -37.82 25.04
CA ASN A 1112 -2.75 -37.58 23.61
C ASN A 1112 -3.94 -36.66 23.27
N HIS A 1113 -5.09 -36.85 23.90
CA HIS A 1113 -6.26 -35.97 23.72
C HIS A 1113 -5.96 -34.51 24.12
N ASN A 1114 -5.29 -34.30 25.25
CA ASN A 1114 -4.92 -32.97 25.71
C ASN A 1114 -3.93 -32.27 24.76
N MET A 1115 -2.99 -33.02 24.19
CA MET A 1115 -2.05 -32.49 23.19
C MET A 1115 -2.73 -32.11 21.87
N HIS A 1116 -3.67 -32.92 21.38
CA HIS A 1116 -4.49 -32.58 20.21
C HIS A 1116 -5.37 -31.33 20.44
N LEU A 1117 -5.95 -31.20 21.65
CA LEU A 1117 -6.70 -30.00 22.03
C LEU A 1117 -5.81 -28.75 22.08
N LEU A 1118 -4.58 -28.87 22.59
CA LEU A 1118 -3.62 -27.77 22.60
C LEU A 1118 -3.27 -27.32 21.17
N LEU A 1119 -3.01 -28.27 20.27
CA LEU A 1119 -2.72 -27.97 18.86
C LEU A 1119 -3.91 -27.29 18.16
N LEU A 1120 -5.13 -27.77 18.38
CA LEU A 1120 -6.35 -27.14 17.86
C LEU A 1120 -6.53 -25.70 18.38
N MET A 1121 -6.41 -25.51 19.70
CA MET A 1121 -6.52 -24.17 20.30
C MET A 1121 -5.45 -23.21 19.77
N THR A 1122 -4.25 -23.73 19.47
CA THR A 1122 -3.15 -22.93 18.90
C THR A 1122 -3.49 -22.38 17.52
N TRP A 1123 -4.19 -23.16 16.68
CA TRP A 1123 -4.65 -22.71 15.35
C TRP A 1123 -5.94 -21.89 15.37
N LEU A 1124 -6.70 -21.92 16.47
CA LEU A 1124 -7.82 -21.01 16.70
C LEU A 1124 -7.37 -19.61 17.17
N LEU A 1125 -6.17 -19.49 17.77
CA LEU A 1125 -5.62 -18.20 18.22
C LEU A 1125 -5.49 -17.17 17.09
N PRO A 1126 -4.93 -17.48 15.90
CA PRO A 1126 -4.86 -16.52 14.78
C PRO A 1126 -6.21 -15.95 14.35
N LEU A 1127 -7.33 -16.66 14.60
CA LEU A 1127 -8.68 -16.17 14.27
C LEU A 1127 -9.23 -15.22 15.33
N ALA A 1128 -8.81 -15.36 16.60
CA ALA A 1128 -9.24 -14.52 17.72
C ALA A 1128 -8.29 -13.33 17.99
N ALA A 1129 -7.01 -13.48 17.66
CA ALA A 1129 -5.95 -12.51 17.97
C ALA A 1129 -6.15 -11.12 17.35
N PRO A 1130 -6.61 -10.95 16.10
CA PRO A 1130 -6.76 -9.61 15.50
C PRO A 1130 -7.66 -8.69 16.31
N VAL A 1131 -8.79 -9.22 16.80
CA VAL A 1131 -9.74 -8.44 17.62
C VAL A 1131 -9.16 -8.14 19.01
N LEU A 1132 -8.41 -9.08 19.59
CA LEU A 1132 -7.68 -8.85 20.84
C LEU A 1132 -6.65 -7.71 20.71
N VAL A 1133 -5.91 -7.65 19.59
CA VAL A 1133 -4.94 -6.58 19.33
C VAL A 1133 -5.64 -5.23 19.25
N VAL A 1134 -6.82 -5.15 18.62
CA VAL A 1134 -7.64 -3.93 18.61
C VAL A 1134 -7.97 -3.50 20.04
N TRP A 1135 -8.48 -4.43 20.87
CA TRP A 1135 -8.85 -4.12 22.25
C TRP A 1135 -7.67 -3.66 23.11
N VAL A 1136 -6.53 -4.36 23.06
CA VAL A 1136 -5.31 -3.98 23.81
C VAL A 1136 -4.83 -2.59 23.40
N ARG A 1137 -4.81 -2.29 22.10
CA ARG A 1137 -4.42 -0.97 21.60
C ARG A 1137 -5.38 0.12 22.07
N THR A 1138 -6.69 -0.13 21.94
CA THR A 1138 -7.71 0.83 22.40
C THR A 1138 -7.59 1.07 23.90
N LEU A 1139 -7.38 0.04 24.73
CA LEU A 1139 -7.18 0.19 26.17
C LEU A 1139 -5.94 1.03 26.49
N ALA A 1140 -4.83 0.80 25.77
CA ALA A 1140 -3.58 1.53 25.97
C ALA A 1140 -3.69 3.02 25.63
N ILE A 1141 -4.54 3.39 24.66
CA ILE A 1141 -4.68 4.77 24.18
C ILE A 1141 -5.83 5.51 24.90
N ALA A 1142 -7.01 4.89 24.97
CA ALA A 1142 -8.23 5.53 25.46
C ALA A 1142 -8.55 5.24 26.94
N GLY A 1143 -7.82 4.32 27.58
CA GLY A 1143 -8.07 3.90 28.96
C GLY A 1143 -9.40 3.18 29.15
N LEU A 1144 -9.86 3.10 30.40
CA LEU A 1144 -11.10 2.41 30.82
C LEU A 1144 -12.38 3.26 30.64
N THR A 1145 -12.27 4.49 30.15
CA THR A 1145 -13.36 5.46 30.11
C THR A 1145 -14.24 5.36 28.87
N THR A 1146 -13.85 4.55 27.89
CA THR A 1146 -14.65 4.32 26.67
C THR A 1146 -15.50 3.05 26.83
N PRO A 1147 -16.83 3.11 26.58
CA PRO A 1147 -17.66 1.92 26.60
C PRO A 1147 -17.19 0.97 25.50
N PHE A 1148 -16.82 -0.25 25.90
CA PHE A 1148 -16.43 -1.30 24.98
C PHE A 1148 -17.70 -2.01 24.49
N ASP A 1149 -18.20 -1.61 23.33
CA ASP A 1149 -19.33 -2.28 22.71
C ASP A 1149 -18.81 -3.38 21.77
N GLY A 1150 -19.13 -4.65 22.05
CA GLY A 1150 -19.12 -5.67 21.00
C GLY A 1150 -18.79 -7.11 21.37
N ASP A 1151 -17.88 -7.38 22.32
CA ASP A 1151 -17.26 -8.73 22.44
C ASP A 1151 -17.31 -9.32 23.86
N HIS A 1152 -18.38 -9.01 24.59
CA HIS A 1152 -18.58 -9.43 25.98
C HIS A 1152 -19.42 -10.72 26.12
N PHE A 1153 -19.68 -11.42 25.02
CA PHE A 1153 -20.48 -12.64 25.03
C PHE A 1153 -19.66 -13.86 25.52
N PHE A 1154 -19.65 -14.07 26.84
CA PHE A 1154 -18.86 -15.11 27.51
C PHE A 1154 -19.15 -16.55 27.02
N LEU A 1155 -20.33 -16.81 26.44
CA LEU A 1155 -20.67 -18.11 25.85
C LEU A 1155 -19.77 -18.49 24.67
N ASN A 1156 -19.05 -17.53 24.07
CA ASN A 1156 -18.05 -17.82 23.06
C ASN A 1156 -16.83 -18.59 23.60
N VAL A 1157 -16.49 -18.41 24.87
CA VAL A 1157 -15.30 -19.02 25.51
C VAL A 1157 -15.67 -20.05 26.59
N ALA A 1158 -16.90 -20.02 27.12
CA ALA A 1158 -17.36 -20.93 28.18
C ALA A 1158 -17.08 -22.43 27.90
N PRO A 1159 -17.28 -22.97 26.69
CA PRO A 1159 -16.93 -24.37 26.38
C PRO A 1159 -15.45 -24.68 26.60
N PHE A 1160 -14.55 -23.77 26.21
CA PHE A 1160 -13.11 -23.95 26.37
C PHE A 1160 -12.69 -23.84 27.84
N LEU A 1161 -13.27 -22.91 28.60
CA LEU A 1161 -13.03 -22.76 30.05
C LEU A 1161 -13.38 -24.05 30.81
N ILE A 1162 -14.58 -24.59 30.58
CA ILE A 1162 -15.03 -25.83 31.25
C ILE A 1162 -14.14 -27.01 30.82
N LEU A 1163 -13.77 -27.09 29.54
CA LEU A 1163 -12.92 -28.15 29.02
C LEU A 1163 -11.52 -28.13 29.64
N VAL A 1164 -10.89 -26.96 29.71
CA VAL A 1164 -9.53 -26.78 30.26
C VAL A 1164 -9.52 -26.96 31.78
N ASP A 1165 -10.57 -26.51 32.47
CA ASP A 1165 -10.71 -26.78 33.91
C ASP A 1165 -10.84 -28.28 34.16
N PHE A 1166 -11.79 -28.96 33.49
CA PHE A 1166 -11.99 -30.40 33.64
C PHE A 1166 -10.72 -31.20 33.33
N SER A 1167 -9.99 -30.84 32.28
CA SER A 1167 -8.74 -31.52 31.88
C SER A 1167 -7.60 -31.35 32.90
N SER A 1168 -7.68 -30.35 33.78
CA SER A 1168 -6.63 -30.05 34.76
C SER A 1168 -6.65 -30.99 35.98
N TRP A 1169 -7.81 -31.51 36.36
CA TRP A 1169 -8.01 -32.34 37.56
C TRP A 1169 -8.52 -33.76 37.30
N THR A 1170 -9.07 -34.07 36.13
CA THR A 1170 -9.52 -35.45 35.80
C THR A 1170 -8.37 -36.38 35.45
N ASN A 1171 -8.35 -37.59 36.03
CA ASN A 1171 -7.47 -38.69 35.60
C ASN A 1171 -8.21 -39.73 34.73
N GLY A 1172 -9.54 -39.79 34.81
CA GLY A 1172 -10.40 -40.68 34.00
C GLY A 1172 -10.50 -40.28 32.52
N PRO A 1173 -10.94 -41.18 31.61
CA PRO A 1173 -10.93 -40.95 30.16
C PRO A 1173 -11.77 -39.72 29.76
N LEU A 1174 -11.14 -38.75 29.09
CA LEU A 1174 -11.74 -37.48 28.63
C LEU A 1174 -12.92 -37.68 27.67
N PHE A 1175 -12.89 -38.73 26.85
CA PHE A 1175 -13.91 -39.04 25.85
C PHE A 1175 -14.36 -40.51 25.94
N GLU A 1176 -15.03 -40.89 27.03
CA GLU A 1176 -15.53 -42.25 27.19
C GLU A 1176 -16.77 -42.53 26.31
N LYS A 1177 -16.95 -43.77 25.85
CA LYS A 1177 -18.13 -44.20 25.08
C LYS A 1177 -19.29 -44.46 26.06
N GLN A 1178 -20.31 -43.61 26.07
CA GLN A 1178 -21.54 -43.85 26.85
C GLN A 1178 -22.59 -44.56 25.98
N SER A 1179 -23.35 -45.49 26.57
CA SER A 1179 -24.38 -46.30 25.90
C SER A 1179 -25.53 -45.47 25.32
N PHE A 1180 -25.91 -44.37 25.97
CA PHE A 1180 -26.95 -43.44 25.51
C PHE A 1180 -26.50 -42.55 24.32
N VAL A 1181 -25.21 -42.58 23.96
CA VAL A 1181 -24.59 -41.61 23.01
C VAL A 1181 -24.25 -42.25 21.66
N GLN A 1182 -25.13 -43.12 21.16
CA GLN A 1182 -25.10 -43.59 19.77
C GLN A 1182 -25.61 -42.55 18.76
N ILE A 1183 -26.27 -41.47 19.22
CA ILE A 1183 -26.94 -40.49 18.34
C ILE A 1183 -25.98 -39.42 17.77
N PHE A 1184 -24.90 -39.05 18.46
CA PHE A 1184 -23.94 -38.05 17.97
C PHE A 1184 -22.47 -38.41 18.28
N PRO A 1185 -21.77 -39.13 17.39
CA PRO A 1185 -20.34 -39.41 17.55
C PRO A 1185 -19.52 -38.12 17.46
N VAL A 1186 -18.66 -37.85 18.46
CA VAL A 1186 -17.73 -36.70 18.49
C VAL A 1186 -16.84 -36.65 17.23
N ARG A 1187 -16.64 -37.78 16.56
CA ARG A 1187 -15.91 -37.82 15.28
C ARG A 1187 -16.62 -37.00 14.19
N TRP A 1188 -17.95 -37.01 14.15
CA TRP A 1188 -18.70 -36.23 13.17
C TRP A 1188 -18.64 -34.73 13.46
N SER A 1189 -18.61 -34.30 14.73
CA SER A 1189 -18.47 -32.87 15.04
C SER A 1189 -17.13 -32.29 14.60
N PHE A 1190 -16.02 -33.03 14.82
CA PHE A 1190 -14.70 -32.62 14.30
C PHE A 1190 -14.58 -32.78 12.78
N ALA A 1191 -15.26 -33.75 12.17
CA ALA A 1191 -15.34 -33.86 10.71
C ALA A 1191 -16.11 -32.69 10.09
N CYS A 1192 -17.20 -32.24 10.73
CA CYS A 1192 -17.92 -31.03 10.32
C CYS A 1192 -17.05 -29.77 10.46
N LEU A 1193 -16.27 -29.65 11.55
CA LEU A 1193 -15.31 -28.57 11.71
C LEU A 1193 -14.26 -28.58 10.59
N ALA A 1194 -13.67 -29.74 10.29
CA ALA A 1194 -12.71 -29.88 9.20
C ALA A 1194 -13.32 -29.56 7.83
N ALA A 1195 -14.54 -30.04 7.56
CA ALA A 1195 -15.25 -29.72 6.33
C ALA A 1195 -15.53 -28.21 6.20
N ALA A 1196 -15.96 -27.55 7.28
CA ALA A 1196 -16.18 -26.11 7.28
C ALA A 1196 -14.87 -25.32 7.10
N ALA A 1197 -13.79 -25.76 7.75
CA ALA A 1197 -12.46 -25.19 7.59
C ALA A 1197 -12.00 -25.23 6.12
N PHE A 1198 -12.14 -26.38 5.44
CA PHE A 1198 -11.74 -26.53 4.04
C PHE A 1198 -12.68 -25.81 3.05
N LEU A 1199 -14.00 -25.87 3.26
CA LEU A 1199 -15.00 -25.38 2.30
C LEU A 1199 -15.40 -23.92 2.49
N LEU A 1200 -15.37 -23.39 3.71
CA LEU A 1200 -15.85 -22.04 4.03
C LEU A 1200 -14.76 -21.15 4.64
N GLY A 1201 -13.70 -21.74 5.19
CA GLY A 1201 -12.68 -21.02 5.95
C GLY A 1201 -11.90 -19.98 5.16
N SER A 1202 -11.62 -20.25 3.89
CA SER A 1202 -11.00 -19.31 2.94
C SER A 1202 -11.73 -17.96 2.87
N ARG A 1203 -13.07 -18.00 2.85
CA ARG A 1203 -13.94 -16.83 2.66
C ARG A 1203 -14.48 -16.26 3.96
N LYS A 1204 -14.76 -17.10 4.96
CA LYS A 1204 -15.39 -16.74 6.24
C LYS A 1204 -14.59 -17.34 7.39
N ALA A 1205 -13.43 -16.76 7.68
CA ALA A 1205 -12.54 -17.26 8.72
C ALA A 1205 -13.21 -17.26 10.11
N TYR A 1206 -14.01 -16.24 10.45
CA TYR A 1206 -14.77 -16.17 11.71
C TYR A 1206 -15.70 -17.38 11.93
N LEU A 1207 -16.31 -17.90 10.86
CA LEU A 1207 -17.26 -19.01 10.93
C LEU A 1207 -16.59 -20.30 11.39
N VAL A 1208 -15.30 -20.49 11.08
CA VAL A 1208 -14.53 -21.67 11.52
C VAL A 1208 -14.40 -21.66 13.05
N PHE A 1209 -14.14 -20.50 13.65
CA PHE A 1209 -14.12 -20.35 15.11
C PHE A 1209 -15.50 -20.62 15.72
N ASP A 1210 -16.56 -20.09 15.10
CA ASP A 1210 -17.94 -20.30 15.56
C ASP A 1210 -18.38 -21.77 15.51
N ILE A 1211 -17.94 -22.51 14.51
CA ILE A 1211 -18.20 -23.96 14.43
C ILE A 1211 -17.34 -24.71 15.45
N ALA A 1212 -16.09 -24.29 15.68
CA ALA A 1212 -15.20 -24.91 16.66
C ALA A 1212 -15.75 -24.77 18.09
N LYS A 1213 -16.22 -23.58 18.49
CA LYS A 1213 -16.83 -23.36 19.81
C LYS A 1213 -18.09 -24.20 20.00
N VAL A 1214 -18.93 -24.35 18.96
CA VAL A 1214 -20.13 -25.20 19.02
C VAL A 1214 -19.75 -26.68 19.11
N ALA A 1215 -18.78 -27.14 18.32
CA ALA A 1215 -18.30 -28.52 18.38
C ALA A 1215 -17.76 -28.88 19.77
N ILE A 1216 -16.99 -27.99 20.39
CA ILE A 1216 -16.48 -28.16 21.75
C ILE A 1216 -17.60 -28.03 22.77
N GLY A 1217 -18.55 -27.10 22.59
CA GLY A 1217 -19.74 -26.97 23.43
C GLY A 1217 -20.57 -28.25 23.48
N ILE A 1218 -20.82 -28.89 22.34
CA ILE A 1218 -21.52 -30.18 22.26
C ILE A 1218 -20.75 -31.26 23.04
N VAL A 1219 -19.42 -31.31 22.86
CA VAL A 1219 -18.56 -32.25 23.60
C VAL A 1219 -18.64 -32.02 25.11
N VAL A 1220 -18.57 -30.76 25.53
CA VAL A 1220 -18.66 -30.38 26.94
C VAL A 1220 -20.02 -30.75 27.50
N LEU A 1221 -21.12 -30.39 26.85
CA LEU A 1221 -22.48 -30.66 27.34
C LEU A 1221 -22.80 -32.16 27.43
N ILE A 1222 -22.42 -32.93 26.41
CA ILE A 1222 -22.81 -34.35 26.30
C ILE A 1222 -21.84 -35.28 27.05
N ARG A 1223 -20.52 -35.02 26.99
CA ARG A 1223 -19.51 -35.97 27.50
C ARG A 1223 -18.93 -35.56 28.85
N ILE A 1224 -18.73 -34.27 29.08
CA ILE A 1224 -18.04 -33.76 30.27
C ILE A 1224 -19.04 -33.31 31.34
N GLY A 1225 -20.12 -32.64 30.94
CA GLY A 1225 -21.12 -32.01 31.80
C GLY A 1225 -21.68 -32.93 32.89
N PRO A 1226 -22.11 -34.18 32.58
CA PRO A 1226 -22.61 -35.10 33.60
C PRO A 1226 -21.60 -35.42 34.71
N ARG A 1227 -20.29 -35.46 34.39
CA ARG A 1227 -19.19 -35.66 35.35
C ARG A 1227 -18.83 -34.37 36.07
N TYR A 1228 -18.73 -33.28 35.32
CA TYR A 1228 -18.35 -31.96 35.83
C TYR A 1228 -19.27 -31.48 36.95
N TRP A 1229 -20.59 -31.65 36.77
CA TRP A 1229 -21.62 -31.22 37.72
C TRP A 1229 -22.02 -32.27 38.76
N GLY A 1230 -21.30 -33.39 38.88
CA GLY A 1230 -21.53 -34.40 39.91
C GLY A 1230 -22.85 -35.21 39.77
N ARG A 1231 -23.48 -35.22 38.59
CA ARG A 1231 -24.77 -35.93 38.35
C ARG A 1231 -24.62 -37.44 38.09
N ALA A 1232 -23.40 -37.96 37.93
CA ALA A 1232 -23.15 -39.38 37.76
C ALA A 1232 -22.28 -39.93 38.90
N SER A 1233 -22.91 -40.46 39.96
CA SER A 1233 -22.28 -41.48 40.79
C SER A 1233 -22.13 -42.74 39.93
N TRP A 1234 -20.91 -43.23 39.70
CA TRP A 1234 -20.78 -44.61 39.27
C TRP A 1234 -21.04 -45.49 40.49
N SER A 1235 -22.09 -46.30 40.42
CA SER A 1235 -22.21 -47.51 41.21
C SER A 1235 -21.03 -48.44 40.89
N PRO A 1236 -20.44 -49.13 41.90
CA PRO A 1236 -19.45 -50.16 41.67
C PRO A 1236 -20.14 -51.43 41.15
N ALA A 1237 -19.74 -51.92 39.98
CA ALA A 1237 -20.01 -53.28 39.46
C ALA A 1237 -19.14 -53.43 38.18
N ASP A 1238 -18.24 -54.40 38.00
CA ASP A 1238 -17.92 -55.64 38.71
C ASP A 1238 -16.44 -56.02 38.42
N ASN A 1239 -15.85 -56.77 39.36
CA ASN A 1239 -14.77 -57.77 39.28
C ASN A 1239 -13.76 -57.76 38.12
#